data_AF-A0A1Z9SSX6-F1
#
_entry.id   AF-A0A1Z9SSX6-F1
#
_cell.length_a   1.000
_cell.length_b   1.000
_cell.length_c   1.000
_cell.angle_alpha   90.00
_cell.angle_beta   90.00
_cell.angle_gamma   90.00
#
_symmetry.space_group_name_H-M   'P 1'
#
loop_
_entity.id
_entity.type
_entity.pdbx_description
1 polymer ?
#
loop_
_entity_poly.entity_id
_entity_poly.type
_entity_poly.pdbx_seq_one_letter_code
_entity_poly.pdbx_strand_id
1 'polypeptide(L)'
;MIMHKSISNGSAAPLALLFTLVSMFFTTAYLKNSFSQTAMEKYRYTEWKALYSAEAGLNDVGIVVLPYITSDTLLLPGGVMYGKDEKNQPIGMYKDIACSTQLIANSTRKEYKAYSTGVAEYTTTSGTPVLIERRVFTSFVPQGFEEFMYFTHEEAPIGPGNTGTVNFGGADDLEGKVHTNGSMTFSQYGCPDFTGEVNVTFEAIEQNGNAINWGGCDEGVFEDSDGNTILDTVAQIIFPPENSAEVARQNATKTFVADSKTFRPGKKDTLIMTEINFVEGGYWAAQWTYNIPPVGTPPAEYDFTWVDPESYAENSLALNESNSARFAIPGTFETEVGYDAIWLVLTGSDLNGTPVDPDIFEEGDNISIVNASGSVVSGFEVANAIPFGDNVAVSIGPGFFTSNPPNGPPPVFGFTAGELVTVTNLDAPTGLAEDFEWNEHVLYHDHDLTQANPENWSSFCEPGDRQHFDFDYWTAGGTSCDIFTCPNEIYNSEHVFMSRTFFARGNSPQIIYVKGGQVLVRGVVDGQYSIVTDDFTEYRVHSSSSTIDRVWGNIWLIDDVVYSDSYGNGQIVHPQDGGTNNVLGLISGGSVIIANTLPNGARSGGSSSGNIKINAAILAMNGGFISQYWQNTTAGHSGPLITNYDPRPIGDGRGGHRNNYRPDSQAGLYSSDNQGDYRGYVRLWGSVVQFRRGYMKRNTTGPYMTGDIGYDKDYHYDWNLKLNPPPYFPDLQNTNNTVVLKMASYGEANTFNDQE
;
A
#
# COMPACT_ATOMS: atom_id res chain seq x y z
N MET A 1 60.72 -112.46 -22.69
CA MET A 1 59.43 -111.76 -22.90
C MET A 1 59.78 -110.29 -23.13
N ILE A 2 60.16 -109.89 -24.35
CA ILE A 2 59.31 -109.39 -25.45
C ILE A 2 58.45 -108.18 -25.05
N MET A 3 58.86 -107.00 -25.58
CA MET A 3 58.08 -105.80 -25.97
C MET A 3 57.27 -105.05 -24.88
N HIS A 4 57.14 -103.71 -24.88
CA HIS A 4 56.87 -102.81 -26.01
C HIS A 4 57.28 -101.34 -25.76
N LYS A 5 57.58 -100.63 -26.85
CA LYS A 5 57.87 -99.18 -26.93
C LYS A 5 56.68 -98.32 -26.47
N SER A 6 56.96 -97.16 -25.88
CA SER A 6 56.28 -95.91 -26.22
C SER A 6 57.26 -94.75 -26.03
N ILE A 7 57.89 -94.32 -27.13
CA ILE A 7 58.55 -93.02 -27.19
C ILE A 7 57.41 -92.03 -27.37
N SER A 8 57.08 -91.25 -26.34
CA SER A 8 56.12 -90.15 -26.48
C SER A 8 56.75 -89.09 -27.37
N ASN A 9 56.29 -89.00 -28.62
CA ASN A 9 56.62 -87.86 -29.47
C ASN A 9 56.12 -86.59 -28.78
N GLY A 10 57.06 -85.69 -28.46
CA GLY A 10 56.79 -84.48 -27.70
C GLY A 10 55.77 -83.59 -28.40
N SER A 11 54.70 -83.22 -27.69
CA SER A 11 53.77 -82.16 -28.10
C SER A 11 54.14 -80.79 -27.52
N ALA A 12 55.40 -80.60 -27.11
CA ALA A 12 55.86 -79.34 -26.52
C ALA A 12 55.73 -78.16 -27.49
N ALA A 13 56.00 -78.37 -28.79
CA ALA A 13 55.89 -77.31 -29.81
C ALA A 13 54.43 -76.87 -30.09
N PRO A 14 53.46 -77.78 -30.35
CA PRO A 14 52.05 -77.38 -30.49
C PRO A 14 51.46 -76.73 -29.23
N LEU A 15 51.81 -77.22 -28.04
CA LEU A 15 51.32 -76.69 -26.77
C LEU A 15 51.89 -75.29 -26.49
N ALA A 16 53.19 -75.08 -26.75
CA ALA A 16 53.83 -73.77 -26.65
C ALA A 16 53.20 -72.76 -27.63
N LEU A 17 52.86 -73.20 -28.85
CA LEU A 17 52.21 -72.37 -29.87
C LEU A 17 50.76 -72.00 -29.49
N LEU A 18 50.04 -72.91 -28.83
CA LEU A 18 48.73 -72.64 -28.26
C LEU A 18 48.83 -71.63 -27.09
N PHE A 19 49.77 -71.81 -26.17
CA PHE A 19 49.97 -70.88 -25.05
C PHE A 19 50.43 -69.49 -25.51
N THR A 20 51.23 -69.38 -26.57
CA THR A 20 51.58 -68.07 -27.15
C THR A 20 50.40 -67.41 -27.86
N LEU A 21 49.55 -68.17 -28.57
CA LEU A 21 48.31 -67.64 -29.17
C LEU A 21 47.33 -67.16 -28.09
N VAL A 22 47.13 -67.95 -27.03
CA VAL A 22 46.28 -67.58 -25.90
C VAL A 22 46.85 -66.36 -25.16
N SER A 23 48.17 -66.29 -24.95
CA SER A 23 48.83 -65.13 -24.35
C SER A 23 48.73 -63.87 -25.21
N MET A 24 48.86 -63.98 -26.53
CA MET A 24 48.61 -62.87 -27.46
C MET A 24 47.14 -62.44 -27.43
N PHE A 25 46.20 -63.38 -27.30
CA PHE A 25 44.78 -63.07 -27.20
C PHE A 25 44.46 -62.33 -25.88
N PHE A 26 45.01 -62.77 -24.75
CA PHE A 26 44.88 -62.04 -23.48
C PHE A 26 45.52 -60.66 -23.53
N THR A 27 46.71 -60.53 -24.13
CA THR A 27 47.39 -59.25 -24.30
C THR A 27 46.58 -58.29 -25.18
N THR A 28 46.03 -58.77 -26.30
CA THR A 28 45.20 -57.94 -27.20
C THR A 28 43.86 -57.56 -26.56
N ALA A 29 43.21 -58.47 -25.83
CA ALA A 29 42.00 -58.17 -25.07
C ALA A 29 42.24 -57.16 -23.94
N TYR A 30 43.36 -57.30 -23.21
CA TYR A 30 43.77 -56.36 -22.17
C TYR A 30 44.05 -54.97 -22.75
N LEU A 31 44.82 -54.88 -23.84
CA LEU A 31 45.10 -53.62 -24.52
C LEU A 31 43.81 -52.96 -25.02
N LYS A 32 42.90 -53.72 -25.63
CA LYS A 32 41.59 -53.21 -26.06
C LYS A 32 40.79 -52.64 -24.89
N ASN A 33 40.75 -53.34 -23.75
CA ASN A 33 40.06 -52.86 -22.56
C ASN A 33 40.73 -51.61 -21.97
N SER A 34 42.06 -51.58 -21.89
CA SER A 34 42.82 -50.43 -21.40
C SER A 34 42.60 -49.19 -22.27
N PHE A 35 42.65 -49.32 -23.61
CA PHE A 35 42.34 -48.21 -24.51
C PHE A 35 40.89 -47.72 -24.36
N SER A 36 39.93 -48.63 -24.18
CA SER A 36 38.53 -48.27 -23.92
C SER A 36 38.36 -47.51 -22.60
N GLN A 37 39.05 -47.95 -21.53
CA GLN A 37 39.01 -47.28 -20.24
C GLN A 37 39.66 -45.89 -20.30
N THR A 38 40.83 -45.76 -20.92
CA THR A 38 41.50 -44.46 -21.07
C THR A 38 40.66 -43.48 -21.91
N ALA A 39 40.01 -43.95 -22.98
CA ALA A 39 39.11 -43.11 -23.77
C ALA A 39 37.90 -42.64 -22.95
N MET A 40 37.31 -43.55 -22.16
CA MET A 40 36.19 -43.23 -21.27
C MET A 40 36.59 -42.25 -20.15
N GLU A 41 37.77 -42.40 -19.57
CA GLU A 41 38.30 -41.49 -18.55
C GLU A 41 38.56 -40.09 -19.12
N LYS A 42 39.17 -40.00 -20.32
CA LYS A 42 39.36 -38.72 -21.01
C LYS A 42 38.03 -38.03 -21.30
N TYR A 43 37.04 -38.80 -21.78
CA TYR A 43 35.70 -38.27 -22.02
C TYR A 43 35.08 -37.72 -20.72
N ARG A 44 35.05 -38.52 -19.65
CA ARG A 44 34.50 -38.10 -18.33
C ARG A 44 35.23 -36.88 -17.77
N TYR A 45 36.56 -36.84 -17.87
CA TYR A 45 37.33 -35.70 -17.38
C TYR A 45 37.02 -34.42 -18.15
N THR A 46 36.92 -34.50 -19.48
CA THR A 46 36.53 -33.35 -20.31
C THR A 46 35.09 -32.93 -20.09
N GLU A 47 34.20 -33.87 -19.80
CA GLU A 47 32.82 -33.62 -19.39
C GLU A 47 32.76 -32.77 -18.11
N TRP A 48 33.52 -33.13 -17.07
CA TRP A 48 33.64 -32.33 -15.85
C TRP A 48 34.25 -30.95 -16.11
N LYS A 49 35.23 -30.83 -17.01
CA LYS A 49 35.79 -29.54 -17.42
C LYS A 49 34.76 -28.65 -18.11
N ALA A 50 33.94 -29.23 -18.98
CA ALA A 50 32.86 -28.51 -19.64
C ALA A 50 31.81 -28.05 -18.61
N LEU A 51 31.37 -28.93 -17.70
CA LEU A 51 30.43 -28.59 -16.62
C LEU A 51 30.97 -27.46 -15.73
N TYR A 52 32.20 -27.59 -15.26
CA TYR A 52 32.86 -26.58 -14.43
C TYR A 52 33.01 -25.23 -15.15
N SER A 53 33.32 -25.25 -16.45
CA SER A 53 33.36 -24.02 -17.25
C SER A 53 31.95 -23.41 -17.39
N ALA A 54 30.92 -24.23 -17.57
CA ALA A 54 29.53 -23.78 -17.66
C ALA A 54 29.09 -23.09 -16.36
N GLU A 55 29.36 -23.70 -15.21
CA GLU A 55 29.12 -23.14 -13.87
C GLU A 55 29.85 -21.79 -13.66
N ALA A 56 31.09 -21.69 -14.13
CA ALA A 56 31.83 -20.44 -14.05
C ALA A 56 31.17 -19.33 -14.86
N GLY A 57 30.73 -19.60 -16.10
CA GLY A 57 29.99 -18.60 -16.89
C GLY A 57 28.69 -18.16 -16.22
N LEU A 58 28.01 -19.08 -15.54
CA LEU A 58 26.80 -18.78 -14.77
C LEU A 58 27.10 -17.84 -13.60
N ASN A 59 28.15 -18.11 -12.82
CA ASN A 59 28.53 -17.31 -11.65
C ASN A 59 29.18 -15.96 -12.03
N ASP A 60 30.06 -15.95 -13.02
CA ASP A 60 30.82 -14.75 -13.41
C ASP A 60 29.97 -13.73 -14.17
N VAL A 61 28.90 -14.18 -14.85
CA VAL A 61 28.10 -13.33 -15.74
C VAL A 61 26.60 -13.53 -15.52
N GLY A 62 26.12 -14.78 -15.63
CA GLY A 62 24.67 -15.07 -15.63
C GLY A 62 23.95 -14.53 -14.40
N ILE A 63 24.35 -14.95 -13.20
CA ILE A 63 23.76 -14.56 -11.92
C ILE A 63 23.95 -13.06 -11.65
N VAL A 64 25.08 -12.49 -12.05
CA VAL A 64 25.39 -11.06 -11.84
C VAL A 64 24.45 -10.16 -12.64
N VAL A 65 24.15 -10.54 -13.89
CA VAL A 65 23.30 -9.74 -14.78
C VAL A 65 21.81 -10.02 -14.54
N LEU A 66 21.47 -11.17 -13.97
CA LEU A 66 20.09 -11.64 -13.81
C LEU A 66 19.14 -10.63 -13.13
N PRO A 67 19.52 -9.89 -12.05
CA PRO A 67 18.68 -8.87 -11.44
C PRO A 67 18.41 -7.64 -12.32
N TYR A 68 19.22 -7.42 -13.36
CA TYR A 68 19.20 -6.23 -14.20
C TYR A 68 18.42 -6.41 -15.51
N ILE A 69 17.98 -7.63 -15.82
CA ILE A 69 17.31 -7.91 -17.10
C ILE A 69 15.90 -7.32 -17.11
N THR A 70 15.55 -6.66 -18.22
CA THR A 70 14.21 -6.16 -18.49
C THR A 70 13.48 -6.98 -19.55
N SER A 71 14.22 -7.78 -20.33
CA SER A 71 13.73 -8.73 -21.31
C SER A 71 14.70 -9.89 -21.49
N ASP A 72 14.26 -10.96 -22.14
CA ASP A 72 15.10 -12.10 -22.48
C ASP A 72 16.34 -11.64 -23.28
N THR A 73 17.52 -12.02 -22.77
CA THR A 73 18.80 -11.50 -23.25
C THR A 73 19.81 -12.63 -23.40
N LEU A 74 20.44 -12.73 -24.58
CA LEU A 74 21.58 -13.61 -24.82
C LEU A 74 22.88 -12.82 -24.65
N LEU A 75 23.68 -13.22 -23.68
CA LEU A 75 24.98 -12.67 -23.34
C LEU A 75 26.10 -13.62 -23.82
N LEU A 76 27.22 -13.03 -24.26
CA LEU A 76 28.45 -13.74 -24.61
C LEU A 76 28.26 -14.96 -25.55
N PRO A 77 27.67 -14.80 -26.75
CA PRO A 77 27.52 -15.90 -27.71
C PRO A 77 28.88 -16.43 -28.22
N GLY A 78 29.91 -15.57 -28.25
CA GLY A 78 31.26 -15.95 -28.69
C GLY A 78 32.11 -16.68 -27.65
N GLY A 79 31.67 -16.67 -26.38
CA GLY A 79 32.33 -17.31 -25.26
C GLY A 79 33.65 -16.69 -24.77
N VAL A 80 34.08 -17.12 -23.59
CA VAL A 80 35.31 -16.70 -22.92
C VAL A 80 36.05 -17.92 -22.38
N MET A 81 37.35 -17.99 -22.63
CA MET A 81 38.21 -19.08 -22.12
C MET A 81 38.34 -18.97 -20.59
N TYR A 82 38.14 -20.07 -19.88
CA TYR A 82 38.08 -20.12 -18.43
C TYR A 82 39.12 -21.06 -17.81
N GLY A 83 39.65 -20.64 -16.66
CA GLY A 83 40.63 -21.37 -15.87
C GLY A 83 42.00 -21.51 -16.55
N LYS A 84 42.99 -22.04 -15.81
CA LYS A 84 44.27 -22.47 -16.37
C LYS A 84 44.70 -23.79 -15.75
N ASP A 85 45.16 -24.73 -16.57
CA ASP A 85 45.73 -25.99 -16.12
C ASP A 85 47.20 -25.83 -15.67
N GLU A 86 47.83 -26.93 -15.23
CA GLU A 86 49.23 -26.99 -14.81
C GLU A 86 50.23 -26.51 -15.89
N LYS A 87 49.79 -26.43 -17.16
CA LYS A 87 50.58 -25.99 -18.31
C LYS A 87 50.17 -24.58 -18.77
N ASN A 88 49.41 -23.87 -17.94
CA ASN A 88 48.92 -22.51 -18.20
C ASN A 88 47.99 -22.43 -19.43
N GLN A 89 47.38 -23.54 -19.85
CA GLN A 89 46.39 -23.61 -20.92
C GLN A 89 44.98 -23.52 -20.35
N PRO A 90 44.00 -22.96 -21.08
CA PRO A 90 42.63 -22.89 -20.61
C PRO A 90 42.02 -24.25 -20.26
N ILE A 91 41.24 -24.31 -19.17
CA ILE A 91 40.56 -25.54 -18.76
C ILE A 91 39.37 -25.84 -19.68
N GLY A 92 38.67 -24.79 -20.12
CA GLY A 92 37.56 -24.83 -21.07
C GLY A 92 37.14 -23.42 -21.49
N MET A 93 35.94 -23.31 -22.04
CA MET A 93 35.30 -22.04 -22.44
C MET A 93 33.85 -22.07 -21.97
N TYR A 94 33.31 -20.94 -21.52
CA TYR A 94 31.85 -20.79 -21.38
C TYR A 94 31.32 -19.86 -22.47
N LYS A 95 30.11 -20.13 -22.97
CA LYS A 95 29.42 -19.37 -24.03
C LYS A 95 27.90 -19.50 -23.88
N ASP A 96 27.17 -18.78 -24.73
CA ASP A 96 25.71 -18.87 -24.87
C ASP A 96 24.98 -18.67 -23.53
N ILE A 97 25.34 -17.58 -22.83
CA ILE A 97 24.76 -17.26 -21.53
C ILE A 97 23.41 -16.58 -21.75
N ALA A 98 22.31 -17.29 -21.57
CA ALA A 98 20.97 -16.75 -21.78
C ALA A 98 20.30 -16.44 -20.45
N CYS A 99 19.78 -15.22 -20.29
CA CYS A 99 19.00 -14.81 -19.14
C CYS A 99 17.57 -14.48 -19.57
N SER A 100 16.56 -14.97 -18.84
CA SER A 100 15.15 -14.75 -19.16
C SER A 100 14.29 -14.63 -17.90
N THR A 101 13.08 -14.11 -18.07
CA THR A 101 12.06 -14.07 -16.99
C THR A 101 10.77 -14.73 -17.46
N GLN A 102 10.14 -15.52 -16.60
CA GLN A 102 8.86 -16.17 -16.90
C GLN A 102 7.92 -16.10 -15.70
N LEU A 103 6.61 -15.98 -15.91
CA LEU A 103 5.64 -16.05 -14.81
C LEU A 103 5.59 -17.49 -14.28
N ILE A 104 5.65 -17.66 -12.96
CA ILE A 104 5.48 -18.97 -12.33
C ILE A 104 4.03 -19.41 -12.47
N ALA A 105 3.80 -20.65 -12.89
CA ALA A 105 2.45 -21.19 -13.05
C ALA A 105 1.66 -21.09 -11.73
N ASN A 106 0.44 -20.54 -11.78
CA ASN A 106 -0.44 -20.32 -10.63
C ASN A 106 0.12 -19.40 -9.53
N SER A 107 1.09 -18.54 -9.86
CA SER A 107 1.63 -17.54 -8.96
C SER A 107 1.63 -16.16 -9.63
N THR A 108 1.74 -15.10 -8.82
CA THR A 108 1.94 -13.73 -9.30
C THR A 108 3.42 -13.36 -9.41
N ARG A 109 4.34 -14.25 -9.06
CA ARG A 109 5.79 -14.01 -9.10
C ARG A 109 6.40 -14.47 -10.43
N LYS A 110 7.44 -13.74 -10.85
CA LYS A 110 8.28 -14.14 -11.98
C LYS A 110 9.47 -14.96 -11.50
N GLU A 111 9.80 -16.00 -12.24
CA GLU A 111 11.05 -16.75 -12.11
C GLU A 111 12.07 -16.19 -13.11
N TYR A 112 13.28 -15.97 -12.61
CA TYR A 112 14.42 -15.49 -13.36
C TYR A 112 15.32 -16.68 -13.66
N LYS A 113 15.62 -16.95 -14.93
CA LYS A 113 16.45 -18.08 -15.34
C LYS A 113 17.72 -17.59 -16.00
N ALA A 114 18.84 -18.22 -15.65
CA ALA A 114 20.09 -18.09 -16.38
C ALA A 114 20.56 -19.46 -16.86
N TYR A 115 21.05 -19.52 -18.08
CA TYR A 115 21.69 -20.68 -18.69
C TYR A 115 23.13 -20.34 -19.04
N SER A 116 24.00 -21.34 -19.01
CA SER A 116 25.39 -21.21 -19.47
C SER A 116 25.84 -22.52 -20.12
N THR A 117 26.55 -22.43 -21.25
CA THR A 117 27.09 -23.59 -21.96
C THR A 117 28.61 -23.61 -21.84
N GLY A 118 29.15 -24.64 -21.21
CA GLY A 118 30.57 -24.90 -21.12
C GLY A 118 31.04 -25.84 -22.21
N VAL A 119 32.22 -25.55 -22.76
CA VAL A 119 32.85 -26.26 -23.85
C VAL A 119 34.26 -26.67 -23.43
N ALA A 120 34.57 -27.95 -23.58
CA ALA A 120 35.92 -28.46 -23.38
C ALA A 120 36.31 -29.45 -24.47
N GLU A 121 37.59 -29.51 -24.78
CA GLU A 121 38.14 -30.33 -25.87
C GLU A 121 39.16 -31.34 -25.33
N TYR A 122 39.18 -32.54 -25.91
CA TYR A 122 40.30 -33.46 -25.77
C TYR A 122 40.69 -34.09 -27.10
N THR A 123 41.97 -34.41 -27.22
CA THR A 123 42.49 -35.13 -28.37
C THR A 123 42.44 -36.63 -28.12
N THR A 124 41.79 -37.35 -29.03
CA THR A 124 41.77 -38.82 -29.07
C THR A 124 43.18 -39.39 -29.31
N THR A 125 43.37 -40.67 -29.05
CA THR A 125 44.62 -41.38 -29.37
C THR A 125 44.96 -41.39 -30.87
N SER A 126 43.99 -41.12 -31.74
CA SER A 126 44.18 -40.95 -33.19
C SER A 126 44.53 -39.52 -33.62
N GLY A 127 44.67 -38.57 -32.68
CA GLY A 127 44.98 -37.17 -32.99
C GLY A 127 43.75 -36.33 -33.38
N THR A 128 42.55 -36.90 -33.33
CA THR A 128 41.30 -36.18 -33.66
C THR A 128 40.81 -35.39 -32.44
N PRO A 129 40.54 -34.09 -32.58
CA PRO A 129 39.92 -33.29 -31.53
C PRO A 129 38.45 -33.67 -31.34
N VAL A 130 38.01 -33.84 -30.09
CA VAL A 130 36.62 -34.08 -29.72
C VAL A 130 36.19 -32.99 -28.75
N LEU A 131 35.12 -32.29 -29.12
CA LEU A 131 34.52 -31.20 -28.36
C LEU A 131 33.31 -31.72 -27.60
N ILE A 132 33.25 -31.43 -26.30
CA ILE A 132 32.13 -31.76 -25.41
C ILE A 132 31.51 -30.45 -24.95
N GLU A 133 30.19 -30.35 -25.06
CA GLU A 133 29.40 -29.23 -24.55
C GLU A 133 28.50 -29.72 -23.42
N ARG A 134 28.43 -28.94 -22.34
CA ARG A 134 27.54 -29.16 -21.19
C ARG A 134 26.81 -27.86 -20.89
N ARG A 135 25.50 -27.92 -20.68
CA ARG A 135 24.68 -26.74 -20.40
C ARG A 135 24.13 -26.85 -18.98
N VAL A 136 24.31 -25.81 -18.20
CA VAL A 136 23.75 -25.71 -16.85
C VAL A 136 22.75 -24.57 -16.81
N PHE A 137 21.83 -24.64 -15.85
CA PHE A 137 20.88 -23.58 -15.57
C PHE A 137 20.78 -23.34 -14.07
N THR A 138 20.33 -22.14 -13.75
CA THR A 138 19.82 -21.80 -12.43
C THR A 138 18.54 -21.02 -12.59
N SER A 139 17.67 -21.14 -11.59
CA SER A 139 16.52 -20.27 -11.47
C SER A 139 16.50 -19.57 -10.12
N PHE A 140 16.00 -18.35 -10.15
CA PHE A 140 15.88 -17.46 -9.03
C PHE A 140 14.46 -16.92 -8.97
N VAL A 141 14.01 -16.58 -7.77
CA VAL A 141 12.74 -15.89 -7.55
C VAL A 141 13.01 -14.62 -6.73
N PRO A 142 12.24 -13.54 -6.96
CA PRO A 142 12.30 -12.36 -6.11
C PRO A 142 12.03 -12.71 -4.65
N GLN A 143 12.79 -12.08 -3.77
CA GLN A 143 12.39 -11.95 -2.37
C GLN A 143 11.42 -10.79 -2.25
N GLY A 144 10.39 -10.93 -1.42
CA GLY A 144 9.44 -9.88 -1.13
C GLY A 144 9.44 -9.48 0.33
N PHE A 145 8.75 -8.37 0.62
CA PHE A 145 8.63 -7.83 1.97
C PHE A 145 7.85 -8.74 2.94
N GLU A 146 7.08 -9.70 2.43
CA GLU A 146 6.38 -10.72 3.24
C GLU A 146 7.32 -11.71 3.95
N GLU A 147 8.62 -11.71 3.63
CA GLU A 147 9.60 -12.57 4.32
C GLU A 147 9.95 -12.09 5.74
N PHE A 148 9.70 -10.82 6.04
CA PHE A 148 10.04 -10.20 7.33
C PHE A 148 8.88 -10.32 8.29
N MET A 149 9.11 -10.89 9.48
CA MET A 149 8.17 -10.70 10.58
C MET A 149 8.04 -9.22 10.93
N TYR A 150 9.19 -8.55 10.98
CA TYR A 150 9.27 -7.14 11.32
C TYR A 150 10.33 -6.46 10.45
N PHE A 151 9.91 -5.47 9.68
CA PHE A 151 10.78 -4.57 8.91
C PHE A 151 10.46 -3.13 9.27
N THR A 152 11.48 -2.33 9.56
CA THR A 152 11.33 -0.86 9.59
C THR A 152 12.37 -0.17 8.72
N HIS A 153 11.97 0.91 8.06
CA HIS A 153 12.94 1.80 7.41
C HIS A 153 13.67 2.67 8.46
N GLU A 154 12.94 3.19 9.44
CA GLU A 154 13.48 4.00 10.52
C GLU A 154 12.92 3.50 11.87
N GLU A 155 13.79 3.22 12.83
CA GLU A 155 13.40 2.93 14.23
C GLU A 155 13.06 4.23 14.99
N ALA A 156 12.16 5.01 14.41
CA ALA A 156 11.57 6.20 15.01
C ALA A 156 10.07 5.97 15.25
N PRO A 157 9.50 6.59 16.29
CA PRO A 157 8.07 6.47 16.53
C PRO A 157 7.21 7.13 15.45
N ILE A 158 6.03 6.55 15.25
CA ILE A 158 4.96 7.13 14.43
C ILE A 158 3.60 6.91 15.10
N GLY A 159 2.73 7.92 15.01
CA GLY A 159 1.44 8.00 15.71
C GLY A 159 1.21 9.36 16.40
N PRO A 160 -0.02 9.66 16.82
CA PRO A 160 -0.42 10.98 17.34
C PRO A 160 0.33 11.37 18.61
N GLY A 161 0.80 12.62 18.69
CA GLY A 161 1.64 13.09 19.80
C GLY A 161 2.99 12.39 19.82
N ASN A 162 3.77 12.57 18.75
CA ASN A 162 5.01 11.85 18.47
C ASN A 162 6.19 12.29 19.35
N THR A 163 6.02 12.19 20.66
CA THR A 163 7.03 12.53 21.68
C THR A 163 7.50 11.24 22.34
N GLY A 164 8.72 10.79 22.03
CA GLY A 164 9.29 9.63 22.72
C GLY A 164 10.44 8.94 21.99
N THR A 165 11.00 7.93 22.67
CA THR A 165 11.96 6.97 22.12
C THR A 165 11.27 5.62 21.99
N VAL A 166 11.45 4.94 20.87
CA VAL A 166 11.02 3.55 20.72
C VAL A 166 12.15 2.62 21.14
N ASN A 167 11.81 1.60 21.92
CA ASN A 167 12.73 0.55 22.29
C ASN A 167 12.08 -0.82 22.19
N PHE A 168 12.91 -1.84 21.96
CA PHE A 168 12.54 -3.22 22.16
C PHE A 168 12.78 -3.60 23.62
N GLY A 169 11.83 -4.30 24.24
CA GLY A 169 11.93 -4.71 25.64
C GLY A 169 11.48 -6.14 25.85
N GLY A 170 11.36 -6.55 27.11
CA GLY A 170 11.01 -7.93 27.50
C GLY A 170 9.62 -8.43 27.11
N ALA A 171 8.82 -7.61 26.42
CA ALA A 171 7.50 -7.99 25.88
C ALA A 171 7.50 -8.08 24.35
N ASP A 172 8.62 -7.77 23.68
CA ASP A 172 8.76 -7.96 22.24
C ASP A 172 9.35 -9.38 22.00
N ASP A 173 8.47 -10.33 21.73
CA ASP A 173 8.80 -11.68 21.25
C ASP A 173 8.46 -11.73 19.75
N LEU A 174 9.47 -11.89 18.90
CA LEU A 174 9.35 -11.80 17.46
C LEU A 174 9.83 -13.08 16.80
N GLU A 175 8.86 -13.85 16.32
CA GLU A 175 9.10 -15.06 15.54
C GLU A 175 9.47 -14.73 14.10
N GLY A 176 10.61 -15.21 13.58
CA GLY A 176 10.99 -15.02 12.18
C GLY A 176 11.96 -13.86 11.92
N LYS A 177 12.03 -13.40 10.67
CA LYS A 177 13.09 -12.46 10.23
C LYS A 177 12.80 -11.02 10.66
N VAL A 178 13.75 -10.37 11.31
CA VAL A 178 13.68 -8.98 11.74
C VAL A 178 14.70 -8.15 10.96
N HIS A 179 14.32 -6.97 10.49
CA HIS A 179 15.21 -6.08 9.75
C HIS A 179 14.96 -4.62 10.08
N THR A 180 16.02 -3.84 10.23
CA THR A 180 15.95 -2.38 10.30
C THR A 180 16.93 -1.75 9.33
N ASN A 181 16.49 -0.75 8.57
CA ASN A 181 17.41 0.15 7.87
C ASN A 181 18.00 1.25 8.78
N GLY A 182 17.41 1.48 9.95
CA GLY A 182 17.91 2.37 11.01
C GLY A 182 18.63 1.62 12.14
N SER A 183 18.81 2.27 13.29
CA SER A 183 19.44 1.67 14.47
C SER A 183 18.43 1.07 15.45
N MET A 184 18.66 -0.16 15.91
CA MET A 184 17.86 -0.79 16.95
C MET A 184 18.23 -0.25 18.34
N THR A 185 17.22 0.05 19.15
CA THR A 185 17.40 0.46 20.55
C THR A 185 16.68 -0.49 21.50
N PHE A 186 17.39 -0.95 22.51
CA PHE A 186 16.86 -1.83 23.56
C PHE A 186 16.54 -1.07 24.84
N SER A 187 15.58 -1.60 25.58
CA SER A 187 15.14 -1.08 26.86
C SER A 187 16.22 -1.24 27.93
N GLN A 188 16.19 -0.38 28.95
CA GLN A 188 16.97 -0.58 30.18
C GLN A 188 16.38 -1.70 31.06
N TYR A 189 15.12 -2.07 30.81
CA TYR A 189 14.33 -2.99 31.60
C TYR A 189 13.74 -4.09 30.70
N GLY A 190 14.38 -5.27 30.72
CA GLY A 190 14.01 -6.42 29.91
C GLY A 190 14.52 -6.35 28.47
N CYS A 191 14.75 -7.52 27.88
CA CYS A 191 15.34 -7.69 26.56
C CYS A 191 14.38 -8.45 25.63
N PRO A 192 14.34 -8.11 24.33
CA PRO A 192 13.49 -8.83 23.38
C PRO A 192 13.94 -10.28 23.21
N ASP A 193 13.04 -11.10 22.70
CA ASP A 193 13.33 -12.46 22.23
C ASP A 193 13.19 -12.51 20.70
N PHE A 194 14.25 -12.96 20.02
CA PHE A 194 14.31 -13.10 18.58
C PHE A 194 14.60 -14.54 18.23
N THR A 195 13.69 -15.19 17.50
CA THR A 195 13.86 -16.61 17.12
C THR A 195 14.25 -16.81 15.66
N GLY A 196 14.45 -15.72 14.90
CA GLY A 196 14.91 -15.75 13.51
C GLY A 196 16.03 -14.75 13.22
N GLU A 197 16.48 -14.72 11.96
CA GLU A 197 17.56 -13.84 11.47
C GLU A 197 17.24 -12.37 11.75
N VAL A 198 18.19 -11.63 12.31
CA VAL A 198 18.08 -10.20 12.57
C VAL A 198 19.10 -9.43 11.74
N ASN A 199 18.62 -8.50 10.92
CA ASN A 199 19.47 -7.74 10.00
C ASN A 199 19.50 -6.26 10.35
N VAL A 200 20.71 -5.71 10.37
CA VAL A 200 21.00 -4.27 10.42
C VAL A 200 21.77 -3.85 9.17
N THR A 201 21.80 -2.56 8.88
CA THR A 201 22.46 -2.08 7.65
C THR A 201 23.86 -1.51 7.89
N PHE A 202 24.74 -1.67 6.92
CA PHE A 202 26.05 -1.00 6.92
C PHE A 202 25.88 0.52 7.04
N GLU A 203 24.89 1.07 6.32
CA GLU A 203 24.55 2.48 6.29
C GLU A 203 24.11 3.00 7.67
N ALA A 204 23.34 2.23 8.45
CA ALA A 204 22.97 2.62 9.80
C ALA A 204 24.18 2.72 10.73
N ILE A 205 25.16 1.82 10.60
CA ILE A 205 26.41 1.85 11.37
C ILE A 205 27.25 3.07 10.97
N GLU A 206 27.36 3.36 9.68
CA GLU A 206 28.12 4.52 9.18
C GLU A 206 27.51 5.85 9.63
N GLN A 207 26.17 5.96 9.60
CA GLN A 207 25.45 7.18 9.98
C GLN A 207 25.42 7.42 11.49
N ASN A 208 25.19 6.38 12.29
CA ASN A 208 24.97 6.51 13.73
C ASN A 208 26.19 6.11 14.59
N GLY A 209 27.23 5.53 13.98
CA GLY A 209 28.40 4.97 14.67
C GLY A 209 28.18 3.55 15.21
N ASN A 210 26.93 3.16 15.46
CA ASN A 210 26.51 1.83 15.89
C ASN A 210 25.11 1.52 15.37
N ALA A 211 24.85 0.25 15.02
CA ALA A 211 23.53 -0.21 14.62
C ALA A 211 22.64 -0.61 15.81
N ILE A 212 23.23 -0.93 16.97
CA ILE A 212 22.52 -1.42 18.15
C ILE A 212 22.89 -0.56 19.36
N ASN A 213 21.86 -0.06 20.04
CA ASN A 213 21.94 0.55 21.35
C ASN A 213 21.43 -0.43 22.40
N TRP A 214 22.34 -1.00 23.18
CA TRP A 214 22.10 -2.17 24.03
C TRP A 214 21.21 -1.95 25.24
N GLY A 215 21.08 -0.72 25.75
CA GLY A 215 20.31 -0.48 26.98
C GLY A 215 20.77 -1.37 28.14
N GLY A 216 19.86 -2.22 28.65
CA GLY A 216 20.13 -3.20 29.70
C GLY A 216 20.45 -4.62 29.20
N CYS A 217 20.61 -4.80 27.90
CA CYS A 217 20.80 -6.09 27.24
C CYS A 217 22.25 -6.34 26.83
N ASP A 218 22.55 -7.59 26.46
CA ASP A 218 23.84 -8.03 25.96
C ASP A 218 23.67 -8.83 24.65
N GLU A 219 24.79 -9.27 24.07
CA GLU A 219 24.83 -9.99 22.79
C GLU A 219 24.03 -11.30 22.78
N GLY A 220 23.73 -11.87 23.95
CA GLY A 220 22.96 -13.10 24.09
C GLY A 220 21.54 -13.02 23.53
N VAL A 221 21.00 -11.81 23.32
CA VAL A 221 19.71 -11.61 22.63
C VAL A 221 19.72 -12.03 21.16
N PHE A 222 20.92 -12.24 20.60
CA PHE A 222 21.10 -12.69 19.22
C PHE A 222 21.71 -14.09 19.15
N GLU A 223 21.71 -14.86 20.24
CA GLU A 223 22.17 -16.25 20.22
C GLU A 223 20.99 -17.20 19.95
N ASP A 224 21.11 -18.06 18.93
CA ASP A 224 20.17 -19.15 18.71
C ASP A 224 20.32 -20.26 19.76
N SER A 225 19.46 -21.28 19.68
CA SER A 225 19.51 -22.43 20.59
C SER A 225 20.81 -23.23 20.57
N ASP A 226 21.60 -23.09 19.51
CA ASP A 226 22.90 -23.76 19.30
C ASP A 226 24.09 -22.83 19.66
N GLY A 227 23.83 -21.58 20.07
CA GLY A 227 24.83 -20.57 20.42
C GLY A 227 25.45 -19.84 19.23
N ASN A 228 24.84 -19.90 18.04
CA ASN A 228 25.27 -19.10 16.89
C ASN A 228 24.60 -17.73 16.90
N THR A 229 25.31 -16.73 16.39
CA THR A 229 24.74 -15.40 16.19
C THR A 229 23.70 -15.42 15.06
N ILE A 230 22.52 -14.88 15.32
CA ILE A 230 21.46 -14.64 14.34
C ILE A 230 21.48 -13.21 13.79
N LEU A 231 22.37 -12.35 14.32
CA LEU A 231 22.58 -10.99 13.85
C LEU A 231 23.51 -10.97 12.61
N ASP A 232 23.04 -10.34 11.54
CA ASP A 232 23.84 -10.07 10.33
C ASP A 232 23.80 -8.57 9.95
N THR A 233 24.83 -8.13 9.23
CA THR A 233 24.92 -6.78 8.67
C THR A 233 24.85 -6.84 7.15
N VAL A 234 23.83 -6.20 6.58
CA VAL A 234 23.51 -6.25 5.14
C VAL A 234 23.46 -4.84 4.55
N ALA A 235 23.31 -4.72 3.22
CA ALA A 235 23.07 -3.44 2.58
C ALA A 235 21.63 -2.94 2.83
N GLN A 236 21.43 -1.63 2.81
CA GLN A 236 20.11 -1.03 2.94
C GLN A 236 19.15 -1.51 1.84
N ILE A 237 17.94 -1.91 2.25
CA ILE A 237 16.83 -2.22 1.35
C ILE A 237 16.11 -0.91 1.02
N ILE A 238 15.84 -0.64 -0.26
CA ILE A 238 15.09 0.55 -0.67
C ILE A 238 13.67 0.48 -0.12
N PHE A 239 13.24 1.56 0.52
CA PHE A 239 11.90 1.70 1.05
C PHE A 239 11.47 3.19 1.00
N PRO A 240 10.22 3.50 0.60
CA PRO A 240 9.17 2.58 0.12
C PRO A 240 9.53 1.90 -1.22
N PRO A 241 8.90 0.76 -1.56
CA PRO A 241 9.18 0.05 -2.81
C PRO A 241 8.71 0.88 -4.03
N GLU A 242 9.65 1.38 -4.84
CA GLU A 242 9.36 2.35 -5.91
C GLU A 242 8.35 1.87 -6.96
N ASN A 243 8.49 0.62 -7.45
CA ASN A 243 7.67 0.11 -8.56
C ASN A 243 6.67 -0.96 -8.12
N SER A 244 6.91 -1.66 -7.02
CA SER A 244 6.18 -2.89 -6.74
C SER A 244 4.74 -2.64 -6.28
N ALA A 245 4.48 -1.56 -5.54
CA ALA A 245 3.11 -1.15 -5.21
C ALA A 245 2.34 -0.68 -6.46
N GLU A 246 3.03 -0.02 -7.40
CA GLU A 246 2.47 0.35 -8.69
C GLU A 246 2.13 -0.88 -9.54
N VAL A 247 2.97 -1.92 -9.51
CA VAL A 247 2.67 -3.20 -10.17
C VAL A 247 1.39 -3.83 -9.60
N ALA A 248 1.18 -3.79 -8.28
CA ALA A 248 -0.07 -4.25 -7.67
C ALA A 248 -1.27 -3.45 -8.19
N ARG A 249 -1.19 -2.10 -8.20
CA ARG A 249 -2.25 -1.24 -8.74
C ARG A 249 -2.55 -1.51 -10.22
N GLN A 250 -1.53 -1.71 -11.05
CA GLN A 250 -1.68 -2.00 -12.48
C GLN A 250 -2.30 -3.37 -12.77
N ASN A 251 -2.16 -4.33 -11.85
CA ASN A 251 -2.75 -5.66 -11.95
C ASN A 251 -4.05 -5.79 -11.12
N ALA A 252 -4.66 -4.67 -10.72
CA ALA A 252 -5.91 -4.64 -9.99
C ALA A 252 -7.01 -5.41 -10.73
N THR A 253 -7.58 -6.42 -10.08
CA THR A 253 -8.74 -7.16 -10.58
C THR A 253 -10.05 -6.39 -10.33
N LYS A 254 -10.04 -5.52 -9.31
CA LYS A 254 -11.13 -4.61 -8.95
C LYS A 254 -10.57 -3.27 -8.49
N THR A 255 -11.18 -2.20 -8.98
CA THR A 255 -10.84 -0.83 -8.58
C THR A 255 -12.08 -0.13 -8.05
N PHE A 256 -11.98 0.37 -6.82
CA PHE A 256 -12.98 1.24 -6.21
C PHE A 256 -12.46 2.68 -6.26
N VAL A 257 -13.19 3.56 -6.93
CA VAL A 257 -12.83 4.97 -7.08
C VAL A 257 -13.43 5.75 -5.91
N ALA A 258 -12.59 6.42 -5.14
CA ALA A 258 -12.96 7.05 -3.87
C ALA A 258 -12.68 8.57 -3.81
N ASP A 259 -12.10 9.14 -4.88
CA ASP A 259 -11.83 10.56 -5.06
C ASP A 259 -12.89 11.31 -5.89
N SER A 260 -13.93 10.61 -6.37
CA SER A 260 -14.92 11.16 -7.33
C SER A 260 -15.72 12.39 -6.85
N LYS A 261 -15.66 12.73 -5.55
CA LYS A 261 -16.34 13.86 -4.92
C LYS A 261 -15.38 14.96 -4.45
N THR A 262 -14.16 15.00 -4.99
CA THR A 262 -13.14 16.03 -4.72
C THR A 262 -13.07 17.09 -5.82
N PHE A 263 -12.49 18.26 -5.48
CA PHE A 263 -12.28 19.40 -6.37
C PHE A 263 -13.53 19.90 -7.10
N ARG A 264 -14.70 19.79 -6.45
CA ARG A 264 -15.98 20.21 -7.04
C ARG A 264 -16.14 21.73 -6.88
N PRO A 265 -16.27 22.52 -7.96
CA PRO A 265 -16.49 23.96 -7.85
C PRO A 265 -17.79 24.24 -7.11
N GLY A 266 -17.81 25.21 -6.19
CA GLY A 266 -19.02 25.61 -5.47
C GLY A 266 -19.58 24.59 -4.46
N LYS A 267 -19.03 23.37 -4.41
CA LYS A 267 -19.49 22.30 -3.50
C LYS A 267 -18.40 21.89 -2.52
N LYS A 268 -18.82 21.30 -1.40
CA LYS A 268 -17.90 20.77 -0.41
C LYS A 268 -17.11 19.60 -1.01
N ASP A 269 -15.82 19.50 -0.75
CA ASP A 269 -15.09 18.27 -1.08
C ASP A 269 -15.55 17.12 -0.16
N THR A 270 -15.73 15.93 -0.71
CA THR A 270 -16.13 14.78 0.09
C THR A 270 -15.30 13.61 -0.39
N LEU A 271 -14.64 12.93 0.54
CA LEU A 271 -13.99 11.68 0.22
C LEU A 271 -15.00 10.56 0.29
N ILE A 272 -14.64 9.43 -0.28
CA ILE A 272 -15.40 8.21 -0.18
C ILE A 272 -14.52 7.19 0.52
N MET A 273 -15.10 6.39 1.40
CA MET A 273 -14.40 5.30 2.07
C MET A 273 -14.96 3.98 1.59
N THR A 274 -14.07 3.03 1.29
CA THR A 274 -14.47 1.70 0.82
C THR A 274 -14.43 0.72 1.99
N GLU A 275 -15.49 -0.03 2.23
CA GLU A 275 -15.46 -1.19 3.14
C GLU A 275 -15.25 -2.47 2.33
N ILE A 276 -14.33 -3.31 2.77
CA ILE A 276 -14.13 -4.69 2.32
C ILE A 276 -14.42 -5.62 3.51
N ASN A 277 -15.52 -6.36 3.42
CA ASN A 277 -15.95 -7.33 4.42
C ASN A 277 -15.84 -8.75 3.85
N PHE A 278 -14.77 -9.45 4.22
CA PHE A 278 -14.49 -10.81 3.78
C PHE A 278 -15.46 -11.82 4.40
N VAL A 279 -15.90 -12.77 3.59
CA VAL A 279 -16.76 -13.88 4.00
C VAL A 279 -16.34 -15.13 3.25
N GLU A 280 -16.78 -16.30 3.71
CA GLU A 280 -16.55 -17.54 2.94
C GLU A 280 -17.11 -17.41 1.51
N GLY A 281 -16.30 -17.79 0.52
CA GLY A 281 -16.63 -17.67 -0.90
C GLY A 281 -16.40 -16.30 -1.54
N GLY A 282 -15.92 -15.27 -0.84
CA GLY A 282 -15.60 -13.97 -1.44
C GLY A 282 -15.55 -12.79 -0.46
N TYR A 283 -16.04 -11.63 -0.89
CA TYR A 283 -16.17 -10.46 -0.02
C TYR A 283 -17.34 -9.58 -0.44
N TRP A 284 -17.88 -8.83 0.52
CA TRP A 284 -18.78 -7.72 0.25
C TRP A 284 -17.99 -6.42 0.19
N ALA A 285 -18.32 -5.56 -0.76
CA ALA A 285 -17.83 -4.19 -0.77
C ALA A 285 -18.98 -3.19 -0.70
N ALA A 286 -18.78 -2.10 0.03
CA ALA A 286 -19.66 -0.95 0.08
C ALA A 286 -18.80 0.31 0.03
N GLN A 287 -19.34 1.41 -0.48
CA GLN A 287 -18.69 2.71 -0.38
C GLN A 287 -19.61 3.69 0.33
N TRP A 288 -19.03 4.54 1.14
CA TRP A 288 -19.75 5.50 1.97
C TRP A 288 -19.15 6.88 1.74
N THR A 289 -19.99 7.90 1.78
CA THR A 289 -19.45 9.26 1.90
C THR A 289 -18.69 9.35 3.21
N TYR A 290 -17.49 9.88 3.11
CA TYR A 290 -16.59 10.09 4.22
C TYR A 290 -16.39 11.58 4.37
N ASN A 291 -16.88 12.11 5.48
CA ASN A 291 -16.73 13.51 5.79
C ASN A 291 -15.29 13.80 6.19
N ILE A 292 -14.65 14.69 5.45
CA ILE A 292 -13.48 15.43 5.92
C ILE A 292 -14.00 16.73 6.54
N PRO A 293 -13.96 16.86 7.86
CA PRO A 293 -14.03 18.16 8.51
C PRO A 293 -12.83 19.04 8.12
N PRO A 294 -13.05 20.35 7.92
CA PRO A 294 -14.34 20.99 8.09
C PRO A 294 -15.32 20.73 6.93
N VAL A 295 -16.61 20.59 7.23
CA VAL A 295 -17.76 20.61 6.33
C VAL A 295 -18.11 22.08 6.13
N GLY A 296 -18.00 22.57 4.90
CA GLY A 296 -18.23 23.97 4.54
C GLY A 296 -18.12 24.19 3.04
N THR A 297 -18.65 25.28 2.51
CA THR A 297 -18.40 25.72 1.12
C THR A 297 -17.78 27.12 1.11
N PRO A 298 -16.93 27.43 0.10
CA PRO A 298 -16.52 28.80 -0.11
C PRO A 298 -17.74 29.67 -0.47
N PRO A 299 -17.72 30.98 -0.17
CA PRO A 299 -18.76 31.91 -0.63
C PRO A 299 -18.95 31.81 -2.15
N ALA A 300 -20.21 31.67 -2.58
CA ALA A 300 -20.61 31.60 -3.99
C ALA A 300 -20.74 33.01 -4.59
N GLU A 301 -19.63 33.71 -4.72
CA GLU A 301 -19.57 35.08 -5.27
C GLU A 301 -18.84 35.09 -6.62
N TYR A 302 -19.48 35.62 -7.64
CA TYR A 302 -18.96 35.67 -9.01
C TYR A 302 -19.08 37.07 -9.59
N ASP A 303 -17.99 37.59 -10.13
CA ASP A 303 -17.96 38.91 -10.77
C ASP A 303 -18.11 38.80 -12.29
N PHE A 304 -19.02 39.55 -12.87
CA PHE A 304 -19.27 39.59 -14.32
C PHE A 304 -19.37 41.00 -14.85
N THR A 305 -19.14 41.14 -16.16
CA THR A 305 -19.55 42.33 -16.90
C THR A 305 -21.02 42.20 -17.29
N TRP A 306 -21.86 43.19 -16.95
CA TRP A 306 -23.27 43.18 -17.31
C TRP A 306 -23.44 43.41 -18.82
N VAL A 307 -24.22 42.55 -19.46
CA VAL A 307 -24.60 42.71 -20.86
C VAL A 307 -26.05 43.15 -20.92
N ASP A 308 -26.31 44.18 -21.73
CA ASP A 308 -27.67 44.67 -21.96
C ASP A 308 -28.54 43.54 -22.53
N PRO A 309 -29.59 43.10 -21.82
CA PRO A 309 -30.49 42.05 -22.29
C PRO A 309 -31.09 42.34 -23.68
N GLU A 310 -31.31 43.61 -24.02
CA GLU A 310 -31.87 44.04 -25.32
C GLU A 310 -30.91 43.83 -26.50
N SER A 311 -29.63 43.49 -26.24
CA SER A 311 -28.66 43.13 -27.28
C SER A 311 -28.96 41.76 -27.92
N TYR A 312 -29.89 40.99 -27.35
CA TYR A 312 -30.28 39.66 -27.79
C TYR A 312 -31.77 39.58 -28.12
N ALA A 313 -32.17 38.58 -28.91
CA ALA A 313 -33.59 38.34 -29.19
C ALA A 313 -34.35 37.95 -27.91
N GLU A 314 -35.59 38.44 -27.77
CA GLU A 314 -36.45 38.26 -26.59
C GLU A 314 -36.67 36.79 -26.15
N ASN A 315 -36.44 35.81 -27.02
CA ASN A 315 -36.61 34.39 -26.72
C ASN A 315 -35.28 33.61 -26.67
N SER A 316 -34.15 34.31 -26.51
CA SER A 316 -32.81 33.74 -26.56
C SER A 316 -32.15 33.62 -25.19
N LEU A 317 -31.50 32.49 -24.94
CA LEU A 317 -30.54 32.28 -23.84
C LEU A 317 -29.09 32.54 -24.23
N ALA A 318 -28.82 33.01 -25.46
CA ALA A 318 -27.45 33.22 -25.92
C ALA A 318 -26.74 34.30 -25.10
N LEU A 319 -25.46 34.07 -24.84
CA LEU A 319 -24.53 35.03 -24.24
C LEU A 319 -23.14 34.70 -24.79
N ASN A 320 -22.63 35.55 -25.67
CA ASN A 320 -21.39 35.30 -26.43
C ASN A 320 -20.20 36.10 -25.89
N GLU A 321 -20.47 37.16 -25.13
CA GLU A 321 -19.47 37.93 -24.41
C GLU A 321 -18.87 37.07 -23.30
N SER A 322 -17.53 37.04 -23.19
CA SER A 322 -16.84 36.31 -22.12
C SER A 322 -17.01 37.01 -20.77
N ASN A 323 -16.98 36.24 -19.67
CA ASN A 323 -16.97 36.74 -18.29
C ASN A 323 -18.12 37.74 -18.03
N SER A 324 -19.32 37.39 -18.50
CA SER A 324 -20.48 38.27 -18.60
C SER A 324 -21.73 37.65 -17.99
N ALA A 325 -22.71 38.49 -17.65
CA ALA A 325 -24.00 38.08 -17.12
C ALA A 325 -25.13 38.93 -17.72
N ARG A 326 -26.31 38.33 -17.91
CA ARG A 326 -27.53 39.07 -18.29
C ARG A 326 -28.80 38.34 -17.87
N PHE A 327 -29.88 39.10 -17.72
CA PHE A 327 -31.23 38.52 -17.74
C PHE A 327 -31.65 38.12 -19.16
N ALA A 328 -32.45 37.06 -19.26
CA ALA A 328 -32.90 36.50 -20.52
C ALA A 328 -34.36 36.05 -20.46
N ILE A 329 -35.03 36.20 -21.60
CA ILE A 329 -36.41 35.83 -21.86
C ILE A 329 -37.42 36.53 -20.92
N PRO A 330 -37.94 37.71 -21.31
CA PRO A 330 -37.38 38.60 -22.33
C PRO A 330 -36.09 39.29 -21.85
N GLY A 331 -35.92 39.51 -20.54
CA GLY A 331 -34.81 40.27 -19.97
C GLY A 331 -35.01 41.79 -20.00
N THR A 332 -36.18 42.26 -20.40
CA THR A 332 -36.50 43.69 -20.58
C THR A 332 -36.62 44.40 -19.24
N PHE A 333 -36.18 45.66 -19.18
CA PHE A 333 -36.34 46.52 -17.99
C PHE A 333 -37.45 47.54 -18.22
N GLU A 334 -38.43 47.56 -17.33
CA GLU A 334 -39.51 48.55 -17.32
C GLU A 334 -39.32 49.52 -16.15
N THR A 335 -39.34 50.82 -16.45
CA THR A 335 -39.18 51.85 -15.42
C THR A 335 -40.34 51.74 -14.44
N GLU A 336 -40.02 51.83 -13.15
CA GLU A 336 -40.93 51.65 -12.03
C GLU A 336 -41.44 50.20 -11.81
N VAL A 337 -41.02 49.23 -12.63
CA VAL A 337 -41.43 47.82 -12.51
C VAL A 337 -40.22 46.93 -12.22
N GLY A 338 -39.09 47.15 -12.90
CA GLY A 338 -37.89 46.33 -12.81
C GLY A 338 -37.68 45.45 -14.04
N TYR A 339 -36.82 44.45 -13.91
CA TYR A 339 -36.61 43.46 -14.97
C TYR A 339 -37.78 42.46 -15.06
N ASP A 340 -38.16 42.08 -16.28
CA ASP A 340 -39.00 40.92 -16.58
C ASP A 340 -38.12 39.85 -17.26
N ALA A 341 -37.92 38.72 -16.59
CA ALA A 341 -37.04 37.66 -17.03
C ALA A 341 -37.41 36.33 -16.38
N ILE A 342 -37.20 35.23 -17.11
CA ILE A 342 -37.33 33.86 -16.57
C ILE A 342 -35.98 33.16 -16.37
N TRP A 343 -34.89 33.73 -16.90
CA TRP A 343 -33.53 33.21 -16.74
C TRP A 343 -32.52 34.32 -16.43
N LEU A 344 -31.56 34.02 -15.56
CA LEU A 344 -30.26 34.66 -15.49
C LEU A 344 -29.26 33.79 -16.25
N VAL A 345 -28.56 34.35 -17.23
CA VAL A 345 -27.50 33.64 -17.98
C VAL A 345 -26.15 34.20 -17.56
N LEU A 346 -25.26 33.31 -17.15
CA LEU A 346 -23.90 33.58 -16.71
C LEU A 346 -22.93 32.86 -17.64
N THR A 347 -21.79 33.46 -17.95
CA THR A 347 -20.71 32.70 -18.60
C THR A 347 -20.14 31.64 -17.67
N GLY A 348 -19.63 30.53 -18.20
CA GLY A 348 -19.06 29.44 -17.41
C GLY A 348 -17.80 29.79 -16.60
N SER A 349 -17.31 31.04 -16.66
CA SER A 349 -16.29 31.57 -15.76
C SER A 349 -16.52 33.05 -15.48
N ASP A 350 -16.18 33.49 -14.28
CA ASP A 350 -16.25 34.88 -13.81
C ASP A 350 -15.03 35.71 -14.29
N LEU A 351 -14.98 37.00 -13.99
CA LEU A 351 -13.89 37.91 -14.36
C LEU A 351 -12.52 37.55 -13.74
N ASN A 352 -12.49 36.76 -12.67
CA ASN A 352 -11.28 36.27 -12.03
C ASN A 352 -10.81 34.92 -12.60
N GLY A 353 -11.56 34.33 -13.54
CA GLY A 353 -11.30 33.01 -14.11
C GLY A 353 -11.84 31.85 -13.26
N THR A 354 -12.67 32.14 -12.26
CA THR A 354 -13.36 31.16 -11.41
C THR A 354 -14.47 30.50 -12.23
N PRO A 355 -14.47 29.17 -12.40
CA PRO A 355 -15.56 28.48 -13.08
C PRO A 355 -16.89 28.60 -12.34
N VAL A 356 -17.98 28.79 -13.10
CA VAL A 356 -19.35 28.89 -12.59
C VAL A 356 -20.02 27.54 -12.84
N ASP A 357 -20.36 26.82 -11.78
CA ASP A 357 -21.00 25.51 -11.84
C ASP A 357 -22.51 25.67 -11.66
N PRO A 358 -23.37 25.14 -12.55
CA PRO A 358 -24.82 25.22 -12.37
C PRO A 358 -25.29 24.60 -11.05
N ASP A 359 -24.59 23.60 -10.54
CA ASP A 359 -25.03 22.89 -9.35
C ASP A 359 -24.84 23.68 -8.04
N ILE A 360 -24.22 24.87 -8.09
CA ILE A 360 -24.17 25.79 -6.93
C ILE A 360 -25.49 26.53 -6.73
N PHE A 361 -26.44 26.40 -7.66
CA PHE A 361 -27.73 27.07 -7.63
C PHE A 361 -28.82 26.00 -7.47
N GLU A 362 -29.19 25.67 -6.23
CA GLU A 362 -30.22 24.68 -5.94
C GLU A 362 -31.61 25.32 -5.87
N GLU A 363 -32.66 24.53 -6.12
CA GLU A 363 -34.04 25.01 -6.02
C GLU A 363 -34.32 25.54 -4.60
N GLY A 364 -34.73 26.80 -4.49
CA GLY A 364 -35.00 27.49 -3.22
C GLY A 364 -33.93 28.48 -2.76
N ASP A 365 -32.75 28.51 -3.39
CA ASP A 365 -31.65 29.40 -3.03
C ASP A 365 -31.94 30.88 -3.39
N ASN A 366 -31.57 31.82 -2.53
CA ASN A 366 -31.68 33.26 -2.80
C ASN A 366 -30.44 33.81 -3.51
N ILE A 367 -30.64 34.35 -4.70
CA ILE A 367 -29.60 35.01 -5.48
C ILE A 367 -29.70 36.52 -5.31
N SER A 368 -28.54 37.15 -5.15
CA SER A 368 -28.37 38.60 -5.15
C SER A 368 -27.41 39.01 -6.26
N ILE A 369 -27.78 40.04 -7.02
CA ILE A 369 -26.97 40.64 -8.07
C ILE A 369 -26.81 42.11 -7.73
N VAL A 370 -25.58 42.57 -7.55
CA VAL A 370 -25.28 43.93 -7.10
C VAL A 370 -24.25 44.56 -8.02
N ASN A 371 -24.47 45.79 -8.47
CA ASN A 371 -23.43 46.50 -9.23
C ASN A 371 -22.31 47.02 -8.32
N ALA A 372 -21.12 47.30 -8.86
CA ALA A 372 -19.97 47.75 -8.09
C ALA A 372 -20.21 48.99 -7.20
N SER A 373 -21.19 49.83 -7.54
CA SER A 373 -21.55 51.01 -6.75
C SER A 373 -22.58 50.75 -5.65
N GLY A 374 -23.16 49.55 -5.58
CA GLY A 374 -24.24 49.17 -4.67
C GLY A 374 -25.55 49.92 -4.91
N SER A 375 -25.70 50.57 -6.06
CA SER A 375 -26.86 51.40 -6.40
C SER A 375 -28.01 50.59 -7.00
N VAL A 376 -27.70 49.51 -7.73
CA VAL A 376 -28.68 48.60 -8.33
C VAL A 376 -28.51 47.23 -7.70
N VAL A 377 -29.61 46.69 -7.16
CA VAL A 377 -29.68 45.34 -6.60
C VAL A 377 -30.86 44.61 -7.24
N SER A 378 -30.63 43.43 -7.78
CA SER A 378 -31.69 42.49 -8.15
C SER A 378 -31.54 41.20 -7.37
N GLY A 379 -32.64 40.51 -7.10
CA GLY A 379 -32.59 39.20 -6.45
C GLY A 379 -33.81 38.36 -6.75
N PHE A 380 -33.68 37.05 -6.57
CA PHE A 380 -34.73 36.06 -6.82
C PHE A 380 -34.40 34.74 -6.12
N GLU A 381 -35.41 33.88 -5.97
CA GLU A 381 -35.25 32.49 -5.56
C GLU A 381 -34.97 31.60 -6.78
N VAL A 382 -33.98 30.71 -6.72
CA VAL A 382 -33.66 29.78 -7.82
C VAL A 382 -34.77 28.76 -7.99
N ALA A 383 -35.27 28.59 -9.21
CA ALA A 383 -36.20 27.51 -9.54
C ALA A 383 -35.48 26.24 -10.06
N ASN A 384 -34.38 26.41 -10.77
CA ASN A 384 -33.51 25.35 -11.30
C ASN A 384 -32.27 26.00 -11.94
N ALA A 385 -31.16 25.29 -12.13
CA ALA A 385 -30.04 25.74 -12.94
C ALA A 385 -29.59 24.64 -13.91
N ILE A 386 -29.25 25.04 -15.13
CA ILE A 386 -28.85 24.11 -16.19
C ILE A 386 -27.61 24.59 -16.93
N PRO A 387 -26.74 23.67 -17.38
CA PRO A 387 -25.69 24.01 -18.33
C PRO A 387 -26.31 24.36 -19.69
N PHE A 388 -25.78 25.39 -20.34
CA PHE A 388 -26.20 25.85 -21.66
C PHE A 388 -24.98 26.20 -22.52
N GLY A 389 -24.48 25.22 -23.28
CA GLY A 389 -23.19 25.37 -23.98
C GLY A 389 -22.06 25.56 -22.97
N ASP A 390 -21.26 26.62 -23.14
CA ASP A 390 -20.20 27.02 -22.19
C ASP A 390 -20.72 27.95 -21.07
N ASN A 391 -22.03 28.19 -21.00
CA ASN A 391 -22.69 29.10 -20.06
C ASN A 391 -23.56 28.34 -19.05
N VAL A 392 -23.96 29.03 -17.99
CA VAL A 392 -24.92 28.57 -16.98
C VAL A 392 -26.20 29.39 -17.10
N ALA A 393 -27.35 28.71 -17.17
CA ALA A 393 -28.65 29.35 -17.15
C ALA A 393 -29.37 29.00 -15.83
N VAL A 394 -29.60 30.02 -15.01
CA VAL A 394 -30.31 29.91 -13.72
C VAL A 394 -31.74 30.39 -13.91
N SER A 395 -32.70 29.52 -13.65
CA SER A 395 -34.13 29.82 -13.77
C SER A 395 -34.57 30.67 -12.59
N ILE A 396 -35.25 31.76 -12.90
CA ILE A 396 -35.78 32.71 -11.93
C ILE A 396 -37.11 32.18 -11.39
N GLY A 397 -37.14 31.93 -10.08
CA GLY A 397 -38.31 31.51 -9.33
C GLY A 397 -39.02 32.69 -8.65
N PRO A 398 -39.75 32.42 -7.55
CA PRO A 398 -40.45 33.45 -6.78
C PRO A 398 -39.54 34.57 -6.29
N GLY A 399 -40.16 35.70 -5.93
CA GLY A 399 -39.44 36.78 -5.27
C GLY A 399 -38.50 37.59 -6.18
N PHE A 400 -38.62 37.49 -7.50
CA PHE A 400 -37.81 38.31 -8.42
C PHE A 400 -38.09 39.81 -8.23
N PHE A 401 -37.03 40.58 -7.98
CA PHE A 401 -37.11 42.04 -7.83
C PHE A 401 -35.88 42.75 -8.36
N THR A 402 -36.04 44.04 -8.62
CA THR A 402 -34.94 45.00 -8.85
C THR A 402 -35.20 46.25 -8.02
N SER A 403 -34.16 46.79 -7.38
CA SER A 403 -34.26 47.96 -6.51
C SER A 403 -33.09 48.92 -6.74
N ASN A 404 -33.40 50.22 -6.75
CA ASN A 404 -32.43 51.28 -6.99
C ASN A 404 -33.04 52.68 -6.71
N PRO A 405 -32.45 53.52 -5.82
CA PRO A 405 -31.34 53.22 -4.89
C PRO A 405 -31.80 52.35 -3.70
N PRO A 406 -30.90 51.78 -2.87
CA PRO A 406 -31.29 50.91 -1.77
C PRO A 406 -32.20 51.64 -0.79
N ASN A 407 -33.41 51.09 -0.57
CA ASN A 407 -34.53 51.57 0.26
C ASN A 407 -35.70 52.32 -0.41
N GLY A 408 -36.13 51.91 -1.61
CA GLY A 408 -37.55 52.03 -1.94
C GLY A 408 -37.90 51.78 -3.41
N PRO A 409 -38.96 51.00 -3.72
CA PRO A 409 -39.55 51.00 -5.05
C PRO A 409 -40.17 52.37 -5.36
N PRO A 410 -40.25 52.74 -6.64
CA PRO A 410 -40.03 51.83 -7.76
C PRO A 410 -38.69 52.08 -8.50
N PRO A 411 -38.05 51.04 -9.08
CA PRO A 411 -36.72 51.16 -9.69
C PRO A 411 -36.75 52.07 -10.92
N VAL A 412 -35.89 53.09 -10.95
CA VAL A 412 -35.88 54.10 -12.03
C VAL A 412 -34.94 53.71 -13.19
N PHE A 413 -33.93 52.88 -12.90
CA PHE A 413 -33.02 52.33 -13.90
C PHE A 413 -32.49 50.95 -13.43
N GLY A 414 -32.15 50.10 -14.39
CA GLY A 414 -31.54 48.79 -14.17
C GLY A 414 -30.02 48.84 -14.24
N PHE A 415 -29.41 47.68 -14.45
CA PHE A 415 -27.99 47.57 -14.68
C PHE A 415 -27.59 48.17 -16.04
N THR A 416 -26.44 48.82 -16.09
CA THR A 416 -25.88 49.48 -17.27
C THR A 416 -24.94 48.52 -18.01
N ALA A 417 -25.06 48.47 -19.34
CA ALA A 417 -24.17 47.67 -20.18
C ALA A 417 -22.69 48.00 -19.92
N GLY A 418 -21.88 46.96 -19.70
CA GLY A 418 -20.45 47.08 -19.43
C GLY A 418 -20.09 47.38 -17.97
N GLU A 419 -21.06 47.50 -17.06
CA GLU A 419 -20.75 47.67 -15.63
C GLU A 419 -20.40 46.33 -14.95
N LEU A 420 -19.65 46.39 -13.86
CA LEU A 420 -19.36 45.22 -13.04
C LEU A 420 -20.57 44.88 -12.17
N VAL A 421 -20.99 43.61 -12.19
CA VAL A 421 -21.97 43.05 -11.26
C VAL A 421 -21.37 41.86 -10.53
N THR A 422 -21.69 41.75 -9.24
CA THR A 422 -21.38 40.59 -8.41
C THR A 422 -22.66 39.80 -8.23
N VAL A 423 -22.63 38.53 -8.62
CA VAL A 423 -23.70 37.54 -8.43
C VAL A 423 -23.31 36.69 -7.22
N THR A 424 -24.15 36.72 -6.19
CA THR A 424 -23.96 35.99 -4.95
C THR A 424 -25.12 35.01 -4.75
N ASN A 425 -24.83 33.73 -4.55
CA ASN A 425 -25.81 32.84 -3.92
C ASN A 425 -25.72 33.04 -2.40
N LEU A 426 -26.77 33.64 -1.81
CA LEU A 426 -26.83 34.00 -0.40
C LEU A 426 -27.05 32.80 0.53
N ASP A 427 -27.62 31.72 -0.01
CA ASP A 427 -27.93 30.49 0.73
C ASP A 427 -26.90 29.39 0.45
N ALA A 428 -25.96 29.61 -0.48
CA ALA A 428 -24.78 28.78 -0.60
C ALA A 428 -24.07 28.73 0.76
N PRO A 429 -23.78 27.54 1.32
CA PRO A 429 -23.20 27.46 2.65
C PRO A 429 -21.87 28.24 2.71
N THR A 430 -21.59 28.91 3.82
CA THR A 430 -20.32 29.65 4.01
C THR A 430 -19.65 29.24 5.31
N GLY A 431 -18.33 29.11 5.28
CA GLY A 431 -17.55 28.75 6.46
C GLY A 431 -17.83 27.34 6.97
N LEU A 432 -17.63 27.11 8.27
CA LEU A 432 -17.85 25.82 8.93
C LEU A 432 -19.38 25.59 9.13
N ALA A 433 -19.92 24.51 8.59
CA ALA A 433 -21.26 23.96 8.89
C ALA A 433 -21.48 23.72 10.40
N GLU A 434 -22.28 24.55 11.05
CA GLU A 434 -22.54 24.46 12.50
C GLU A 434 -23.42 23.27 12.89
N ASP A 435 -24.08 22.65 11.92
CA ASP A 435 -24.95 21.47 12.07
C ASP A 435 -24.21 20.13 12.00
N PHE A 436 -22.90 20.16 11.68
CA PHE A 436 -22.08 18.97 11.66
C PHE A 436 -21.31 18.78 12.98
N GLU A 437 -21.37 17.60 13.58
CA GLU A 437 -20.62 17.33 14.80
C GLU A 437 -19.12 17.38 14.53
N TRP A 438 -18.37 18.02 15.45
CA TRP A 438 -16.90 18.07 15.39
C TRP A 438 -16.36 18.72 14.11
N ASN A 439 -17.03 19.77 13.67
CA ASN A 439 -16.71 20.48 12.44
C ASN A 439 -15.45 21.37 12.48
N GLU A 440 -14.70 21.34 13.58
CA GLU A 440 -13.48 22.13 13.70
C GLU A 440 -12.30 21.42 13.02
N HIS A 441 -11.63 22.11 12.09
CA HIS A 441 -10.47 21.59 11.34
C HIS A 441 -9.34 21.07 12.26
N VAL A 442 -9.20 21.68 13.44
CA VAL A 442 -8.21 21.32 14.47
C VAL A 442 -8.42 19.92 15.06
N LEU A 443 -9.62 19.37 14.90
CA LEU A 443 -9.99 18.05 15.39
C LEU A 443 -9.83 16.95 14.34
N TYR A 444 -9.33 17.28 13.15
CA TYR A 444 -9.26 16.33 12.03
C TYR A 444 -7.84 16.12 11.47
N HIS A 445 -6.95 17.11 11.57
CA HIS A 445 -5.53 16.97 11.21
C HIS A 445 -4.62 17.48 12.33
N ASP A 446 -3.40 16.96 12.43
CA ASP A 446 -2.39 17.48 13.36
C ASP A 446 -1.58 18.60 12.70
N HIS A 447 -2.26 19.72 12.46
CA HIS A 447 -1.56 20.98 12.22
C HIS A 447 -1.21 21.62 13.56
N ASP A 448 -0.20 22.49 13.55
CA ASP A 448 0.20 23.25 14.73
C ASP A 448 -1.02 23.98 15.32
N LEU A 449 -1.37 23.69 16.58
CA LEU A 449 -2.55 24.27 17.24
C LEU A 449 -2.45 25.80 17.41
N THR A 450 -1.25 26.37 17.27
CA THR A 450 -1.05 27.82 17.23
C THR A 450 -1.48 28.43 15.88
N GLN A 451 -1.69 27.60 14.85
CA GLN A 451 -2.09 27.95 13.49
C GLN A 451 -3.55 27.54 13.22
N ALA A 452 -4.48 28.07 14.01
CA ALA A 452 -5.93 27.84 13.86
C ALA A 452 -6.53 28.41 12.54
N ASN A 453 -5.75 29.07 11.69
CA ASN A 453 -6.15 29.44 10.34
C ASN A 453 -5.40 28.55 9.35
N PRO A 454 -6.09 27.75 8.51
CA PRO A 454 -5.46 26.92 7.49
C PRO A 454 -4.59 27.65 6.46
N GLU A 455 -4.79 28.95 6.26
CA GLU A 455 -3.91 29.75 5.41
C GLU A 455 -2.50 29.91 6.00
N ASN A 456 -2.34 29.68 7.31
CA ASN A 456 -1.07 29.79 8.02
C ASN A 456 -0.36 28.45 8.19
N TRP A 457 -0.94 27.34 7.69
CA TRP A 457 -0.34 26.02 7.80
C TRP A 457 1.01 25.97 7.08
N SER A 458 2.04 25.51 7.80
CA SER A 458 3.41 25.43 7.27
C SER A 458 3.70 24.17 6.45
N SER A 459 2.84 23.15 6.50
CA SER A 459 3.04 21.84 5.86
C SER A 459 1.72 21.07 5.69
N PHE A 460 1.75 20.01 4.89
CA PHE A 460 0.67 19.02 4.79
C PHE A 460 0.61 18.11 6.02
N CYS A 461 -0.54 17.45 6.25
CA CYS A 461 -0.65 16.39 7.26
C CYS A 461 0.31 15.23 6.98
N GLU A 462 1.02 14.75 8.00
CA GLU A 462 1.92 13.59 7.89
C GLU A 462 1.15 12.25 7.96
N PRO A 463 1.69 11.15 7.38
CA PRO A 463 1.04 9.83 7.37
C PRO A 463 0.92 9.19 8.76
N GLY A 464 1.69 9.72 9.71
CA GLY A 464 1.84 9.23 11.06
C GLY A 464 1.11 10.02 12.12
N ASP A 465 0.57 11.16 11.75
CA ASP A 465 -0.18 12.02 12.65
C ASP A 465 -1.56 11.41 12.94
N ARG A 466 -2.39 12.09 13.73
CA ARG A 466 -3.76 11.69 14.02
C ARG A 466 -4.56 11.49 12.73
N GLN A 467 -4.79 10.22 12.45
CA GLN A 467 -5.67 9.78 11.38
C GLN A 467 -7.08 9.63 11.94
N HIS A 468 -8.05 10.09 11.17
CA HIS A 468 -9.47 9.93 11.46
C HIS A 468 -10.12 9.10 10.36
N PHE A 469 -11.24 8.49 10.72
CA PHE A 469 -12.13 7.79 9.81
C PHE A 469 -13.59 7.88 10.32
N ASP A 470 -13.94 9.02 10.94
CA ASP A 470 -15.26 9.25 11.56
C ASP A 470 -16.39 8.90 10.59
N PHE A 471 -17.28 8.03 11.04
CA PHE A 471 -18.31 7.48 10.18
C PHE A 471 -19.61 8.24 10.38
N ASP A 472 -20.09 8.90 9.33
CA ASP A 472 -21.44 9.45 9.33
C ASP A 472 -22.47 8.36 9.59
N TYR A 473 -22.19 7.11 9.18
CA TYR A 473 -23.09 5.99 9.44
C TYR A 473 -23.31 5.70 10.94
N TRP A 474 -22.42 6.13 11.84
CA TRP A 474 -22.67 6.01 13.28
C TRP A 474 -23.89 6.82 13.73
N THR A 475 -24.27 7.84 12.97
CA THR A 475 -25.51 8.60 13.21
C THR A 475 -26.74 7.89 12.64
N ALA A 476 -26.57 7.07 11.61
CA ALA A 476 -27.67 6.46 10.85
C ALA A 476 -28.55 5.50 11.66
N GLY A 477 -27.97 4.78 12.61
CA GLY A 477 -28.69 3.83 13.46
C GLY A 477 -29.05 4.36 14.86
N GLY A 478 -28.59 5.57 15.21
CA GLY A 478 -28.72 6.12 16.56
C GLY A 478 -27.77 5.52 17.60
N THR A 479 -28.06 5.73 18.89
CA THR A 479 -27.09 5.60 20.00
C THR A 479 -26.56 4.19 20.31
N SER A 480 -27.21 3.14 19.80
CA SER A 480 -26.89 1.74 20.13
C SER A 480 -26.70 0.87 18.89
N CYS A 481 -26.33 1.49 17.76
CA CYS A 481 -26.48 0.87 16.46
C CYS A 481 -25.32 1.26 15.56
N ASP A 482 -24.64 0.25 15.05
CA ASP A 482 -23.46 0.39 14.20
C ASP A 482 -23.42 -0.75 13.17
N ILE A 483 -22.35 -0.81 12.39
CA ILE A 483 -22.18 -1.80 11.32
C ILE A 483 -22.05 -3.24 11.85
N PHE A 484 -21.81 -3.42 13.15
CA PHE A 484 -21.67 -4.72 13.81
C PHE A 484 -22.99 -5.19 14.43
N THR A 485 -23.79 -4.26 14.95
CA THR A 485 -25.03 -4.54 15.69
C THR A 485 -26.28 -4.42 14.82
N CYS A 486 -26.31 -3.49 13.86
CA CYS A 486 -27.47 -3.17 13.01
C CYS A 486 -27.10 -3.02 11.52
N PRO A 487 -26.41 -3.99 10.89
CA PRO A 487 -25.85 -3.80 9.56
C PRO A 487 -26.90 -3.35 8.52
N ASN A 488 -28.14 -3.85 8.59
CA ASN A 488 -29.18 -3.49 7.60
C ASN A 488 -29.58 -2.01 7.66
N GLU A 489 -29.60 -1.39 8.83
CA GLU A 489 -29.96 0.03 8.96
C GLU A 489 -28.84 0.89 8.41
N ILE A 490 -27.59 0.51 8.72
CA ILE A 490 -26.37 1.17 8.24
C ILE A 490 -26.26 1.08 6.71
N TYR A 491 -26.33 -0.13 6.14
CA TYR A 491 -26.19 -0.38 4.69
C TYR A 491 -27.33 0.18 3.83
N ASN A 492 -28.45 0.63 4.43
CA ASN A 492 -29.57 1.25 3.73
C ASN A 492 -29.74 2.74 4.09
N SER A 493 -28.78 3.32 4.80
CA SER A 493 -28.78 4.75 5.16
C SER A 493 -28.43 5.65 3.98
N GLU A 494 -28.67 6.95 4.14
CA GLU A 494 -28.37 7.98 3.13
C GLU A 494 -26.87 8.20 2.89
N HIS A 495 -26.00 7.70 3.79
CA HIS A 495 -24.55 7.84 3.67
C HIS A 495 -23.91 6.82 2.72
N VAL A 496 -24.69 5.87 2.19
CA VAL A 496 -24.22 4.86 1.23
C VAL A 496 -23.99 5.50 -0.14
N PHE A 497 -22.74 5.55 -0.58
CA PHE A 497 -22.37 5.97 -1.94
C PHE A 497 -22.50 4.82 -2.95
N MET A 498 -21.99 3.63 -2.59
CA MET A 498 -22.15 2.40 -3.36
C MET A 498 -22.80 1.35 -2.46
N SER A 499 -23.97 0.86 -2.89
CA SER A 499 -24.68 -0.20 -2.18
C SER A 499 -23.83 -1.45 -2.01
N ARG A 500 -24.02 -2.12 -0.88
CA ARG A 500 -23.29 -3.33 -0.53
C ARG A 500 -23.44 -4.40 -1.63
N THR A 501 -22.32 -4.75 -2.26
CA THR A 501 -22.25 -5.64 -3.42
C THR A 501 -21.31 -6.81 -3.14
N PHE A 502 -21.72 -8.03 -3.49
CA PHE A 502 -20.90 -9.23 -3.29
C PHE A 502 -19.99 -9.49 -4.49
N PHE A 503 -18.75 -9.83 -4.21
CA PHE A 503 -17.75 -10.25 -5.17
C PHE A 503 -17.29 -11.65 -4.80
N ALA A 504 -17.53 -12.61 -5.69
CA ALA A 504 -17.13 -13.99 -5.47
C ALA A 504 -15.60 -14.14 -5.55
N ARG A 505 -15.05 -15.09 -4.78
CA ARG A 505 -13.61 -15.44 -4.73
C ARG A 505 -13.02 -15.77 -6.09
N GLY A 506 -13.80 -16.39 -6.98
CA GLY A 506 -13.28 -16.87 -8.26
C GLY A 506 -12.22 -17.97 -8.08
N ASN A 507 -11.43 -18.19 -9.15
CA ASN A 507 -10.40 -19.25 -9.23
C ASN A 507 -8.97 -18.69 -9.34
N SER A 508 -8.81 -17.37 -9.35
CA SER A 508 -7.52 -16.70 -9.48
C SER A 508 -7.33 -15.73 -8.31
N PRO A 509 -6.08 -15.43 -7.93
CA PRO A 509 -5.81 -14.40 -6.95
C PRO A 509 -6.43 -13.06 -7.33
N GLN A 510 -6.87 -12.28 -6.34
CA GLN A 510 -7.54 -11.00 -6.55
C GLN A 510 -6.75 -9.84 -5.95
N ILE A 511 -6.73 -8.74 -6.68
CA ILE A 511 -6.11 -7.48 -6.27
C ILE A 511 -7.20 -6.42 -6.24
N ILE A 512 -7.43 -5.86 -5.05
CA ILE A 512 -8.44 -4.86 -4.76
C ILE A 512 -7.72 -3.52 -4.60
N TYR A 513 -7.90 -2.64 -5.56
CA TYR A 513 -7.33 -1.30 -5.54
C TYR A 513 -8.38 -0.29 -5.10
N VAL A 514 -8.09 0.44 -4.02
CA VAL A 514 -8.88 1.60 -3.60
C VAL A 514 -8.15 2.86 -4.03
N LYS A 515 -8.65 3.47 -5.11
CA LYS A 515 -8.06 4.65 -5.73
C LYS A 515 -8.60 5.91 -5.05
N GLY A 516 -7.72 6.78 -4.58
CA GLY A 516 -8.09 8.10 -4.10
C GLY A 516 -8.83 8.11 -2.76
N GLY A 517 -8.66 7.07 -1.93
CA GLY A 517 -9.34 7.01 -0.64
C GLY A 517 -8.85 5.89 0.28
N GLN A 518 -9.39 5.90 1.49
CA GLN A 518 -9.08 4.94 2.55
C GLN A 518 -9.98 3.69 2.46
N VAL A 519 -9.57 2.62 3.12
CA VAL A 519 -10.30 1.34 3.12
C VAL A 519 -10.48 0.77 4.52
N LEU A 520 -11.65 0.19 4.78
CA LEU A 520 -11.96 -0.58 5.98
C LEU A 520 -11.89 -2.06 5.66
N VAL A 521 -11.33 -2.86 6.55
CA VAL A 521 -11.16 -4.30 6.35
C VAL A 521 -11.59 -5.05 7.60
N ARG A 522 -12.35 -6.14 7.37
CA ARG A 522 -12.76 -7.11 8.39
C ARG A 522 -13.18 -8.45 7.77
N GLY A 523 -13.31 -9.47 8.60
CA GLY A 523 -14.06 -10.70 8.29
C GLY A 523 -13.18 -11.92 8.06
N VAL A 524 -13.72 -12.88 7.32
CA VAL A 524 -13.10 -14.20 7.11
C VAL A 524 -12.62 -14.34 5.68
N VAL A 525 -11.31 -14.40 5.49
CA VAL A 525 -10.65 -14.49 4.18
C VAL A 525 -10.68 -15.93 3.68
N ASP A 526 -11.36 -16.15 2.56
CA ASP A 526 -11.33 -17.39 1.79
C ASP A 526 -10.81 -17.10 0.38
N GLY A 527 -9.53 -17.42 0.13
CA GLY A 527 -8.81 -17.15 -1.11
C GLY A 527 -7.56 -16.28 -0.94
N GLN A 528 -7.02 -15.83 -2.07
CA GLN A 528 -5.78 -15.06 -2.14
C GLN A 528 -6.09 -13.62 -2.56
N TYR A 529 -5.80 -12.66 -1.69
CA TYR A 529 -6.16 -11.26 -1.86
C TYR A 529 -4.99 -10.34 -1.55
N SER A 530 -4.88 -9.25 -2.31
CA SER A 530 -4.11 -8.07 -1.91
C SER A 530 -4.98 -6.83 -2.00
N ILE A 531 -4.98 -6.01 -0.95
CA ILE A 531 -5.59 -4.69 -0.94
C ILE A 531 -4.47 -3.66 -1.09
N VAL A 532 -4.63 -2.75 -2.05
CA VAL A 532 -3.68 -1.65 -2.28
C VAL A 532 -4.42 -0.32 -2.31
N THR A 533 -3.84 0.70 -1.67
CA THR A 533 -4.32 2.09 -1.71
C THR A 533 -3.32 2.99 -2.43
N ASP A 534 -3.76 4.19 -2.84
CA ASP A 534 -2.84 5.27 -3.21
C ASP A 534 -2.11 5.81 -1.97
N ASP A 535 -0.97 6.48 -2.17
CA ASP A 535 -0.18 7.08 -1.09
C ASP A 535 -1.04 8.07 -0.29
N PHE A 536 -1.58 9.07 -0.98
CA PHE A 536 -2.46 10.08 -0.42
C PHE A 536 -3.42 10.60 -1.49
N THR A 537 -4.44 11.31 -1.05
CA THR A 537 -5.37 12.08 -1.87
C THR A 537 -5.35 13.51 -1.39
N GLU A 538 -5.12 14.44 -2.32
CA GLU A 538 -5.21 15.86 -2.03
C GLU A 538 -6.67 16.30 -2.04
N TYR A 539 -7.01 17.23 -1.17
CA TYR A 539 -8.34 17.81 -1.07
C TYR A 539 -8.25 19.29 -0.69
N ARG A 540 -9.29 20.07 -1.01
CA ARG A 540 -9.36 21.48 -0.58
C ARG A 540 -9.89 21.58 0.84
N VAL A 541 -9.18 22.29 1.71
CA VAL A 541 -9.65 22.54 3.09
C VAL A 541 -10.87 23.44 3.03
N HIS A 542 -12.00 23.02 3.61
CA HIS A 542 -13.27 23.70 3.34
C HIS A 542 -13.37 25.12 3.93
N SER A 543 -12.60 25.41 4.97
CA SER A 543 -12.53 26.76 5.56
C SER A 543 -11.58 27.71 4.80
N SER A 544 -10.93 27.25 3.72
CA SER A 544 -10.07 28.08 2.87
C SER A 544 -10.16 27.64 1.40
N SER A 545 -10.62 28.52 0.53
CA SER A 545 -10.75 28.22 -0.91
C SER A 545 -9.40 27.96 -1.62
N SER A 546 -8.28 28.30 -0.98
CA SER A 546 -6.93 28.23 -1.56
C SER A 546 -6.00 27.23 -0.88
N THR A 547 -6.36 26.70 0.30
CA THR A 547 -5.52 25.73 1.02
C THR A 547 -5.84 24.31 0.56
N ILE A 548 -4.79 23.57 0.19
CA ILE A 548 -4.84 22.14 -0.13
C ILE A 548 -4.18 21.36 1.02
N ASP A 549 -4.79 20.25 1.41
CA ASP A 549 -4.19 19.31 2.36
C ASP A 549 -4.30 17.85 1.86
N ARG A 550 -3.76 16.89 2.60
CA ARG A 550 -3.66 15.48 2.22
C ARG A 550 -4.35 14.56 3.22
N VAL A 551 -5.11 13.62 2.69
CA VAL A 551 -5.57 12.43 3.42
C VAL A 551 -4.78 11.24 2.90
N TRP A 552 -4.10 10.52 3.79
CA TRP A 552 -3.31 9.35 3.43
C TRP A 552 -4.21 8.15 3.12
N GLY A 553 -3.83 7.33 2.16
CA GLY A 553 -4.54 6.10 1.82
C GLY A 553 -4.28 5.02 2.86
N ASN A 554 -4.88 5.17 4.04
CA ASN A 554 -4.75 4.21 5.14
C ASN A 554 -5.65 2.99 4.93
N ILE A 555 -5.20 1.86 5.50
CA ILE A 555 -6.01 0.65 5.65
C ILE A 555 -6.41 0.51 7.12
N TRP A 556 -7.71 0.51 7.39
CA TRP A 556 -8.29 0.43 8.73
C TRP A 556 -8.81 -0.98 9.03
N LEU A 557 -8.26 -1.62 10.05
CA LEU A 557 -8.75 -2.91 10.56
C LEU A 557 -9.84 -2.63 11.60
N ILE A 558 -11.10 -2.89 11.26
CA ILE A 558 -12.26 -2.52 12.09
C ILE A 558 -12.80 -3.67 12.95
N ASP A 559 -12.34 -4.90 12.70
CA ASP A 559 -12.65 -6.14 13.42
C ASP A 559 -11.57 -7.19 13.06
N ASP A 560 -11.69 -8.40 13.60
CA ASP A 560 -10.86 -9.55 13.23
C ASP A 560 -10.80 -9.73 11.69
N VAL A 561 -9.60 -10.02 11.19
CA VAL A 561 -9.35 -10.45 9.81
C VAL A 561 -8.58 -11.75 9.86
N VAL A 562 -9.27 -12.87 9.61
CA VAL A 562 -8.70 -14.21 9.79
C VAL A 562 -8.93 -15.08 8.57
N TYR A 563 -8.06 -16.05 8.33
CA TYR A 563 -8.28 -17.05 7.28
C TYR A 563 -9.41 -18.01 7.66
N SER A 564 -10.12 -18.51 6.65
CA SER A 564 -11.28 -19.40 6.85
C SER A 564 -10.95 -20.72 7.54
N ASP A 565 -9.70 -21.14 7.49
CA ASP A 565 -9.16 -22.36 8.09
C ASP A 565 -8.32 -22.10 9.37
N SER A 566 -8.21 -20.84 9.82
CA SER A 566 -7.53 -20.52 11.07
C SER A 566 -8.24 -21.10 12.29
N TYR A 567 -7.47 -21.43 13.33
CA TYR A 567 -8.00 -21.83 14.62
C TYR A 567 -8.73 -20.67 15.31
N GLY A 568 -9.60 -20.96 16.29
CA GLY A 568 -10.45 -19.93 16.92
C GLY A 568 -9.70 -18.79 17.64
N ASN A 569 -8.42 -19.00 17.98
CA ASN A 569 -7.53 -17.98 18.54
C ASN A 569 -6.85 -17.09 17.48
N GLY A 570 -7.06 -17.37 16.19
CA GLY A 570 -6.45 -16.67 15.05
C GLY A 570 -5.19 -17.36 14.50
N GLN A 571 -4.74 -18.47 15.09
CA GLN A 571 -3.56 -19.19 14.63
C GLN A 571 -3.80 -19.80 13.24
N ILE A 572 -2.83 -19.62 12.35
CA ILE A 572 -2.85 -20.19 11.00
C ILE A 572 -2.48 -21.68 11.00
N VAL A 573 -2.86 -22.39 9.94
CA VAL A 573 -2.36 -23.75 9.72
C VAL A 573 -0.96 -23.66 9.14
N HIS A 574 0.05 -24.13 9.89
CA HIS A 574 1.44 -24.06 9.46
C HIS A 574 1.70 -24.96 8.25
N PRO A 575 2.70 -24.64 7.39
CA PRO A 575 3.06 -25.46 6.25
C PRO A 575 3.34 -26.94 6.57
N GLN A 576 3.91 -27.23 7.75
CA GLN A 576 4.20 -28.62 8.16
C GLN A 576 2.93 -29.44 8.43
N ASP A 577 1.82 -28.77 8.77
CA ASP A 577 0.53 -29.39 9.09
C ASP A 577 -0.45 -29.37 7.89
N GLY A 578 0.05 -29.09 6.69
CA GLY A 578 -0.73 -29.02 5.45
C GLY A 578 -0.88 -27.62 4.87
N GLY A 579 -0.51 -26.58 5.62
CA GLY A 579 -0.56 -25.18 5.20
C GLY A 579 -1.96 -24.62 4.98
N THR A 580 -2.02 -23.35 4.61
CA THR A 580 -3.26 -22.69 4.16
C THR A 580 -3.15 -22.28 2.69
N ASN A 581 -4.29 -22.24 2.00
CA ASN A 581 -4.41 -21.66 0.66
C ASN A 581 -4.88 -20.20 0.70
N ASN A 582 -5.20 -19.70 1.88
CA ASN A 582 -5.69 -18.35 2.10
C ASN A 582 -4.50 -17.42 2.36
N VAL A 583 -4.50 -16.25 1.72
CA VAL A 583 -3.48 -15.22 1.98
C VAL A 583 -4.08 -13.83 1.79
N LEU A 584 -3.73 -12.93 2.69
CA LEU A 584 -4.10 -11.52 2.59
C LEU A 584 -2.85 -10.64 2.64
N GLY A 585 -2.69 -9.77 1.65
CA GLY A 585 -1.72 -8.68 1.63
C GLY A 585 -2.39 -7.33 1.83
N LEU A 586 -1.88 -6.51 2.73
CA LEU A 586 -2.32 -5.13 2.97
C LEU A 586 -1.19 -4.18 2.59
N ILE A 587 -1.33 -3.50 1.44
CA ILE A 587 -0.37 -2.56 0.88
C ILE A 587 -0.93 -1.15 1.04
N SER A 588 -0.59 -0.49 2.13
CA SER A 588 -1.09 0.82 2.48
C SER A 588 -0.14 1.93 2.02
N GLY A 589 -0.70 2.90 1.31
CA GLY A 589 -0.07 4.18 1.00
C GLY A 589 0.37 4.98 2.22
N GLY A 590 -0.50 5.06 3.22
CA GLY A 590 -0.23 5.66 4.53
C GLY A 590 0.14 4.61 5.57
N SER A 591 -0.68 4.52 6.61
CA SER A 591 -0.57 3.60 7.74
C SER A 591 -1.59 2.46 7.64
N VAL A 592 -1.25 1.30 8.23
CA VAL A 592 -2.25 0.28 8.57
C VAL A 592 -2.63 0.48 10.02
N ILE A 593 -3.92 0.67 10.27
CA ILE A 593 -4.41 1.20 11.55
C ILE A 593 -5.43 0.25 12.15
N ILE A 594 -5.19 -0.21 13.38
CA ILE A 594 -6.20 -0.91 14.17
C ILE A 594 -7.18 0.13 14.70
N ALA A 595 -8.39 0.12 14.14
CA ALA A 595 -9.43 1.05 14.49
C ALA A 595 -9.92 0.84 15.93
N ASN A 596 -10.31 1.93 16.60
CA ASN A 596 -10.87 1.93 17.95
C ASN A 596 -12.37 1.59 17.92
N THR A 597 -12.69 0.36 17.52
CA THR A 597 -14.06 -0.17 17.48
C THR A 597 -14.34 -1.08 18.68
N LEU A 598 -15.62 -1.31 19.00
CA LEU A 598 -16.02 -2.24 20.07
C LEU A 598 -15.46 -3.66 19.88
N PRO A 599 -15.50 -4.29 18.68
CA PRO A 599 -14.89 -5.60 18.47
C PRO A 599 -13.38 -5.61 18.75
N ASN A 600 -12.69 -4.50 18.48
CA ASN A 600 -11.26 -4.34 18.75
C ASN A 600 -10.97 -3.92 20.21
N GLY A 601 -11.91 -4.06 21.15
CA GLY A 601 -11.63 -3.84 22.57
C GLY A 601 -11.73 -2.39 23.06
N ALA A 602 -12.34 -1.49 22.28
CA ALA A 602 -12.68 -0.15 22.77
C ALA A 602 -13.48 -0.21 24.09
N ARG A 603 -13.21 0.73 25.00
CA ARG A 603 -13.76 0.79 26.38
C ARG A 603 -13.27 -0.35 27.31
N SER A 604 -11.97 -0.58 27.35
CA SER A 604 -11.31 -1.51 28.29
C SER A 604 -11.71 -2.98 28.16
N GLY A 605 -11.86 -3.47 26.93
CA GLY A 605 -11.97 -4.91 26.66
C GLY A 605 -13.29 -5.58 27.04
N GLY A 606 -14.35 -4.83 27.35
CA GLY A 606 -15.74 -5.32 27.43
C GLY A 606 -15.91 -6.72 28.03
N SER A 607 -15.30 -7.03 29.18
CA SER A 607 -15.44 -8.29 29.92
C SER A 607 -15.25 -9.65 29.18
N SER A 608 -14.89 -9.69 27.89
CA SER A 608 -14.60 -10.95 27.18
C SER A 608 -13.92 -10.88 25.79
N SER A 609 -13.66 -9.72 25.18
CA SER A 609 -13.21 -9.66 23.76
C SER A 609 -12.24 -8.52 23.40
N GLY A 610 -11.25 -8.22 24.24
CA GLY A 610 -10.30 -7.11 23.98
C GLY A 610 -9.27 -7.32 22.85
N ASN A 611 -9.25 -8.48 22.21
CA ASN A 611 -8.18 -8.82 21.27
C ASN A 611 -8.63 -8.60 19.83
N ILE A 612 -7.69 -8.23 18.96
CA ILE A 612 -7.86 -8.33 17.51
C ILE A 612 -6.97 -9.44 16.99
N LYS A 613 -7.50 -10.25 16.06
CA LYS A 613 -6.79 -11.30 15.35
C LYS A 613 -6.59 -10.90 13.90
N ILE A 614 -5.36 -11.04 13.43
CA ILE A 614 -4.97 -10.60 12.09
C ILE A 614 -4.17 -11.71 11.43
N ASN A 615 -4.66 -12.22 10.30
CA ASN A 615 -3.92 -13.08 9.37
C ASN A 615 -3.66 -12.28 8.10
N ALA A 616 -2.52 -11.61 8.03
CA ALA A 616 -2.17 -10.78 6.88
C ALA A 616 -0.67 -10.43 6.83
N ALA A 617 -0.16 -10.27 5.62
CA ALA A 617 1.08 -9.56 5.37
C ALA A 617 0.82 -8.05 5.28
N ILE A 618 1.44 -7.27 6.15
CA ILE A 618 1.20 -5.82 6.30
C ILE A 618 2.39 -5.04 5.72
N LEU A 619 2.10 -4.05 4.89
CA LEU A 619 3.08 -3.09 4.37
C LEU A 619 2.50 -1.67 4.43
N ALA A 620 3.10 -0.80 5.24
CA ALA A 620 2.77 0.63 5.36
C ALA A 620 3.90 1.48 4.74
N MET A 621 3.68 2.00 3.53
CA MET A 621 4.73 2.62 2.70
C MET A 621 5.29 3.92 3.28
N ASN A 622 4.41 4.82 3.73
CA ASN A 622 4.82 6.11 4.30
C ASN A 622 4.54 6.20 5.80
N GLY A 623 3.68 5.31 6.32
CA GLY A 623 3.22 5.30 7.70
C GLY A 623 3.78 4.16 8.55
N GLY A 624 3.00 3.76 9.54
CA GLY A 624 3.31 2.63 10.42
C GLY A 624 2.16 1.63 10.52
N PHE A 625 2.43 0.47 11.14
CA PHE A 625 1.35 -0.35 11.68
C PHE A 625 1.05 0.17 13.10
N ILE A 626 -0.07 0.87 13.29
CA ILE A 626 -0.40 1.61 14.52
C ILE A 626 -1.77 1.22 15.09
N SER A 627 -1.96 1.42 16.39
CA SER A 627 -3.30 1.47 16.96
C SER A 627 -3.90 2.87 16.80
N GLN A 628 -5.20 2.99 16.58
CA GLN A 628 -5.86 4.29 16.61
C GLN A 628 -5.94 4.84 18.03
N TYR A 629 -5.53 6.10 18.26
CA TYR A 629 -5.40 6.68 19.60
C TYR A 629 -6.60 7.54 20.05
N TRP A 630 -7.82 7.02 19.90
CA TRP A 630 -9.00 7.64 20.51
C TRP A 630 -9.19 7.15 21.94
N GLN A 631 -9.06 8.03 22.93
CA GLN A 631 -9.18 7.61 24.33
C GLN A 631 -10.64 7.35 24.70
N ASN A 632 -10.93 6.12 25.11
CA ASN A 632 -12.28 5.73 25.54
C ASN A 632 -12.52 5.94 27.03
N THR A 633 -11.45 5.96 27.81
CA THR A 633 -11.55 5.83 29.27
C THR A 633 -11.04 7.05 30.00
N THR A 634 -10.04 7.76 29.47
CA THR A 634 -9.26 8.77 30.18
C THR A 634 -9.97 10.13 30.24
N ALA A 635 -10.69 10.38 31.33
CA ALA A 635 -11.35 11.67 31.56
C ALA A 635 -10.32 12.81 31.72
N GLY A 636 -10.57 13.96 31.07
CA GLY A 636 -9.68 15.13 31.14
C GLY A 636 -8.41 15.05 30.27
N HIS A 637 -8.15 13.89 29.66
CA HIS A 637 -7.00 13.62 28.78
C HIS A 637 -7.38 13.14 27.38
N SER A 638 -8.65 13.30 27.01
CA SER A 638 -9.22 12.82 25.74
C SER A 638 -9.22 13.85 24.62
N GLY A 639 -9.25 15.15 24.93
CA GLY A 639 -9.39 16.23 23.95
C GLY A 639 -8.09 16.66 23.25
N PRO A 640 -8.15 17.66 22.35
CA PRO A 640 -6.97 18.30 21.76
C PRO A 640 -6.18 19.05 22.85
N LEU A 641 -5.36 18.32 23.59
CA LEU A 641 -4.51 18.91 24.62
C LEU A 641 -3.21 19.41 23.97
N ILE A 642 -2.94 20.70 24.13
CA ILE A 642 -1.61 21.26 23.91
C ILE A 642 -0.76 20.84 25.11
N THR A 643 0.29 20.06 24.84
CA THR A 643 1.32 19.82 25.87
C THR A 643 2.39 20.91 25.75
N ASN A 644 3.17 21.15 26.81
CA ASN A 644 4.31 22.07 26.73
C ASN A 644 5.46 21.56 25.84
N TYR A 645 5.32 20.37 25.23
CA TYR A 645 6.38 19.66 24.49
C TYR A 645 6.09 19.50 22.99
N ASP A 646 4.81 19.49 22.60
CA ASP A 646 4.38 19.42 21.20
C ASP A 646 3.09 20.26 21.05
N PRO A 647 3.07 21.26 20.15
CA PRO A 647 1.89 22.06 19.88
C PRO A 647 0.83 21.29 19.08
N ARG A 648 1.06 20.02 18.71
CA ARG A 648 0.07 19.17 18.04
C ARG A 648 -0.85 18.45 19.05
N PRO A 649 -2.13 18.24 18.71
CA PRO A 649 -3.08 17.60 19.60
C PRO A 649 -2.79 16.10 19.76
N ILE A 650 -2.90 15.61 20.99
CA ILE A 650 -2.69 14.20 21.35
C ILE A 650 -3.98 13.35 21.28
N GLY A 651 -5.11 13.96 20.92
CA GLY A 651 -6.44 13.37 20.86
C GLY A 651 -7.46 14.38 20.33
N ASP A 652 -8.67 13.94 20.03
CA ASP A 652 -9.76 14.79 19.50
C ASP A 652 -11.03 14.76 20.37
N GLY A 653 -11.03 13.99 21.46
CA GLY A 653 -12.16 13.81 22.36
C GLY A 653 -13.19 12.78 21.89
N ARG A 654 -13.12 12.27 20.65
CA ARG A 654 -14.21 11.48 20.05
C ARG A 654 -14.38 10.09 20.67
N GLY A 655 -13.35 9.52 21.30
CA GLY A 655 -13.42 8.17 21.88
C GLY A 655 -14.56 7.94 22.89
N GLY A 656 -14.95 8.96 23.66
CA GLY A 656 -16.09 8.89 24.58
C GLY A 656 -17.47 9.09 23.93
N HIS A 657 -17.48 9.55 22.68
CA HIS A 657 -18.68 9.76 21.86
C HIS A 657 -18.90 8.65 20.84
N ARG A 658 -17.86 7.86 20.56
CA ARG A 658 -17.91 6.68 19.71
C ARG A 658 -17.94 5.41 20.59
N ASN A 659 -18.26 4.26 19.99
CA ASN A 659 -18.46 2.97 20.68
C ASN A 659 -19.71 2.96 21.59
N ASN A 660 -20.90 2.97 20.97
CA ASN A 660 -22.16 3.63 21.35
C ASN A 660 -22.10 5.13 21.06
N TYR A 661 -22.70 5.50 19.92
CA TYR A 661 -22.76 6.87 19.44
C TYR A 661 -23.42 7.79 20.48
N ARG A 662 -22.79 8.92 20.75
CA ARG A 662 -23.34 10.03 21.52
C ARG A 662 -23.09 11.33 20.77
N PRO A 663 -24.11 12.19 20.66
CA PRO A 663 -23.92 13.44 19.97
C PRO A 663 -22.99 14.37 20.74
N ASP A 664 -22.34 15.30 20.05
CA ASP A 664 -21.41 16.28 20.62
C ASP A 664 -22.06 17.19 21.68
N SER A 665 -23.35 17.46 21.53
CA SER A 665 -24.21 18.18 22.49
C SER A 665 -24.31 17.49 23.86
N GLN A 666 -23.88 16.23 23.97
CA GLN A 666 -23.77 15.50 25.22
C GLN A 666 -22.32 15.26 25.57
N ALA A 667 -21.93 15.41 26.84
CA ALA A 667 -20.58 15.06 27.27
C ALA A 667 -20.25 13.59 26.96
N GLY A 668 -19.06 13.31 26.39
CA GLY A 668 -18.57 11.96 26.15
C GLY A 668 -18.52 11.08 27.41
N LEU A 669 -18.69 9.76 27.25
CA LEU A 669 -18.51 8.80 28.34
C LEU A 669 -17.06 8.35 28.40
N TYR A 670 -16.43 8.62 29.54
CA TYR A 670 -15.09 8.13 29.86
C TYR A 670 -15.18 7.39 31.20
N SER A 671 -14.59 6.20 31.28
CA SER A 671 -14.76 5.30 32.43
C SER A 671 -13.86 5.62 33.63
N SER A 672 -12.70 6.26 33.47
CA SER A 672 -11.81 6.63 34.59
C SER A 672 -10.71 7.63 34.22
N ASP A 673 -10.31 8.50 35.14
CA ASP A 673 -9.14 9.39 34.96
C ASP A 673 -7.79 8.74 35.31
N ASN A 674 -7.76 7.46 35.72
CA ASN A 674 -6.57 6.85 36.30
C ASN A 674 -6.29 5.37 35.94
N GLN A 675 -7.16 4.68 35.20
CA GLN A 675 -6.99 3.23 34.91
C GLN A 675 -6.37 2.91 33.53
N GLY A 676 -6.06 3.92 32.71
CA GLY A 676 -5.58 3.70 31.33
C GLY A 676 -6.69 3.24 30.38
N ASP A 677 -6.32 2.98 29.12
CA ASP A 677 -7.21 2.48 28.04
C ASP A 677 -6.58 1.22 27.42
N TYR A 678 -6.39 0.19 28.26
CA TYR A 678 -5.89 -1.10 27.81
C TYR A 678 -6.97 -1.83 27.01
N ARG A 679 -6.64 -2.21 25.78
CA ARG A 679 -7.61 -2.77 24.84
C ARG A 679 -7.51 -4.27 24.75
N GLY A 680 -6.32 -4.84 24.88
CA GLY A 680 -6.06 -6.28 24.87
C GLY A 680 -4.79 -6.60 24.08
N TYR A 681 -4.79 -7.70 23.34
CA TYR A 681 -3.68 -8.15 22.50
C TYR A 681 -3.96 -7.95 21.01
N VAL A 682 -2.93 -7.58 20.25
CA VAL A 682 -2.89 -7.74 18.79
C VAL A 682 -2.29 -9.09 18.48
N ARG A 683 -3.13 -10.05 18.11
CA ARG A 683 -2.74 -11.40 17.70
C ARG A 683 -2.50 -11.44 16.20
N LEU A 684 -1.27 -11.19 15.81
CA LEU A 684 -0.86 -11.19 14.40
C LEU A 684 -0.23 -12.53 14.05
N TRP A 685 -0.71 -13.15 12.97
CA TRP A 685 0.01 -14.20 12.25
C TRP A 685 0.26 -13.68 10.83
N GLY A 686 1.47 -13.24 10.55
CA GLY A 686 1.73 -12.50 9.32
C GLY A 686 3.11 -11.86 9.24
N SER A 687 3.17 -10.69 8.59
CA SER A 687 4.38 -9.87 8.46
C SER A 687 4.06 -8.40 8.75
N VAL A 688 5.00 -7.65 9.32
CA VAL A 688 4.87 -6.18 9.51
C VAL A 688 6.02 -5.46 8.85
N VAL A 689 5.71 -4.68 7.82
CA VAL A 689 6.67 -3.85 7.09
C VAL A 689 6.19 -2.40 7.17
N GLN A 690 7.04 -1.48 7.63
CA GLN A 690 6.62 -0.10 7.90
C GLN A 690 7.75 0.90 7.65
N PHE A 691 7.38 2.16 7.40
CA PHE A 691 8.35 3.25 7.31
C PHE A 691 8.96 3.55 8.68
N ARG A 692 8.09 3.74 9.67
CA ARG A 692 8.46 4.02 11.06
C ARG A 692 7.73 3.09 12.00
N ARG A 693 8.31 2.84 13.18
CA ARG A 693 7.73 1.93 14.17
C ARG A 693 6.44 2.50 14.73
N GLY A 694 5.32 1.88 14.37
CA GLY A 694 4.04 2.26 14.92
C GLY A 694 3.86 1.87 16.39
N TYR A 695 3.33 2.80 17.19
CA TYR A 695 3.00 2.51 18.57
C TYR A 695 1.76 1.61 18.66
N MET A 696 1.88 0.51 19.41
CA MET A 696 0.75 -0.36 19.80
C MET A 696 0.25 -0.05 21.20
N LYS A 697 1.16 0.25 22.14
CA LYS A 697 0.86 0.65 23.51
C LYS A 697 1.75 1.79 23.94
N ARG A 698 1.17 2.79 24.60
CA ARG A 698 1.90 3.87 25.28
C ARG A 698 1.84 3.66 26.78
N ASN A 699 2.97 3.89 27.46
CA ASN A 699 3.08 3.74 28.90
C ASN A 699 2.77 5.05 29.65
N THR A 700 2.59 4.93 30.98
CA THR A 700 2.16 6.02 31.87
C THR A 700 3.11 7.22 31.97
N THR A 701 4.38 7.09 31.55
CA THR A 701 5.40 8.17 31.67
C THR A 701 5.39 9.12 30.45
N GLY A 702 4.49 8.92 29.49
CA GLY A 702 4.35 9.75 28.29
C GLY A 702 3.50 11.02 28.47
N PRO A 703 3.18 11.74 27.38
CA PRO A 703 2.32 12.94 27.41
C PRO A 703 0.89 12.66 27.92
N TYR A 704 0.48 11.39 27.99
CA TYR A 704 -0.78 10.92 28.54
C TYR A 704 -0.59 10.59 30.01
N MET A 705 -1.11 11.41 30.92
CA MET A 705 -0.89 11.28 32.38
C MET A 705 -1.66 10.11 33.04
N THR A 706 -2.10 9.12 32.27
CA THR A 706 -3.07 8.10 32.70
C THR A 706 -2.73 6.71 32.16
N GLY A 707 -2.29 5.78 33.02
CA GLY A 707 -2.17 4.33 32.74
C GLY A 707 -1.49 3.92 31.43
N ASP A 708 -1.69 2.68 31.00
CA ASP A 708 -1.30 2.19 29.67
C ASP A 708 -2.45 2.41 28.68
N ILE A 709 -2.15 2.80 27.43
CA ILE A 709 -3.16 3.04 26.37
C ILE A 709 -2.77 2.22 25.13
N GLY A 710 -3.68 1.36 24.67
CA GLY A 710 -3.50 0.55 23.45
C GLY A 710 -3.45 -0.96 23.75
N TYR A 711 -2.61 -1.68 23.02
CA TYR A 711 -2.58 -3.14 22.98
C TYR A 711 -1.19 -3.72 23.27
N ASP A 712 -1.16 -4.84 23.98
CA ASP A 712 0.02 -5.70 23.98
C ASP A 712 0.16 -6.39 22.62
N LYS A 713 1.40 -6.76 22.27
CA LYS A 713 1.71 -7.46 21.03
C LYS A 713 1.73 -8.97 21.28
N ASP A 714 1.19 -9.73 20.34
CA ASP A 714 1.23 -11.20 20.29
C ASP A 714 1.48 -11.58 18.82
N TYR A 715 2.75 -11.52 18.44
CA TYR A 715 3.21 -11.37 17.05
C TYR A 715 3.91 -12.65 16.60
N HIS A 716 3.29 -13.34 15.64
CA HIS A 716 3.77 -14.59 15.05
C HIS A 716 3.96 -14.46 13.55
N TYR A 717 4.97 -15.14 13.01
CA TYR A 717 5.20 -15.14 11.58
C TYR A 717 4.35 -16.19 10.87
N ASP A 718 3.69 -15.79 9.77
CA ASP A 718 3.02 -16.75 8.90
C ASP A 718 4.02 -17.39 7.93
N TRP A 719 4.50 -18.58 8.29
CA TRP A 719 5.44 -19.36 7.48
C TRP A 719 4.90 -19.74 6.09
N ASN A 720 3.58 -19.68 5.87
CA ASN A 720 3.01 -19.91 4.54
C ASN A 720 3.42 -18.82 3.55
N LEU A 721 3.73 -17.59 4.00
CA LEU A 721 4.13 -16.47 3.15
C LEU A 721 5.42 -16.76 2.35
N LYS A 722 6.30 -17.63 2.86
CA LYS A 722 7.51 -18.07 2.14
C LYS A 722 7.21 -18.94 0.92
N LEU A 723 6.06 -19.62 0.91
CA LEU A 723 5.63 -20.53 -0.13
C LEU A 723 4.60 -19.87 -1.05
N ASN A 724 3.61 -19.20 -0.45
CA ASN A 724 2.47 -18.56 -1.10
C ASN A 724 2.37 -17.10 -0.64
N PRO A 725 3.21 -16.21 -1.19
CA PRO A 725 3.16 -14.79 -0.83
C PRO A 725 1.86 -14.15 -1.32
N PRO A 726 1.43 -13.01 -0.74
CA PRO A 726 0.24 -12.33 -1.21
C PRO A 726 0.36 -11.90 -2.68
N PRO A 727 -0.75 -11.86 -3.42
CA PRO A 727 -0.74 -11.55 -4.85
C PRO A 727 -0.10 -10.18 -5.13
N TYR A 728 0.95 -10.15 -5.95
CA TYR A 728 1.72 -8.94 -6.26
C TYR A 728 2.22 -8.15 -5.03
N PHE A 729 2.49 -8.85 -3.91
CA PHE A 729 3.12 -8.19 -2.77
C PHE A 729 4.52 -7.67 -3.13
N PRO A 730 4.94 -6.49 -2.65
CA PRO A 730 6.16 -5.85 -3.10
C PRO A 730 7.45 -6.67 -3.01
N ASP A 731 8.20 -6.75 -4.13
CA ASP A 731 9.56 -7.28 -4.21
C ASP A 731 10.56 -6.35 -3.50
N LEU A 732 11.62 -6.93 -2.91
CA LEU A 732 12.74 -6.20 -2.34
C LEU A 732 13.64 -5.64 -3.44
N GLN A 733 14.18 -4.45 -3.19
CA GLN A 733 15.16 -3.82 -4.06
C GLN A 733 16.37 -3.32 -3.27
N ASN A 734 17.56 -3.53 -3.85
CA ASN A 734 18.80 -2.96 -3.33
C ASN A 734 18.98 -1.51 -3.79
N THR A 735 19.92 -0.78 -3.18
CA THR A 735 20.30 0.61 -3.49
C THR A 735 20.63 0.91 -4.96
N ASN A 736 20.84 -0.12 -5.79
CA ASN A 736 21.04 -0.01 -7.24
C ASN A 736 19.75 -0.19 -8.06
N ASN A 737 18.57 -0.13 -7.43
CA ASN A 737 17.25 -0.38 -8.01
C ASN A 737 17.11 -1.75 -8.68
N THR A 738 17.83 -2.75 -8.19
CA THR A 738 17.72 -4.14 -8.65
C THR A 738 16.92 -4.98 -7.68
N VAL A 739 16.13 -5.90 -8.23
CA VAL A 739 15.35 -6.86 -7.46
C VAL A 739 16.30 -7.81 -6.72
N VAL A 740 16.05 -8.03 -5.43
CA VAL A 740 16.80 -9.02 -4.65
C VAL A 740 16.28 -10.40 -4.98
N LEU A 741 17.16 -11.27 -5.46
CA LEU A 741 16.82 -12.60 -5.94
C LEU A 741 17.35 -13.68 -4.99
N LYS A 742 16.51 -14.67 -4.67
CA LYS A 742 16.92 -15.91 -3.99
C LYS A 742 16.96 -17.08 -4.97
N MET A 743 17.97 -17.94 -4.83
CA MET A 743 18.10 -19.12 -5.68
C MET A 743 16.94 -20.09 -5.40
N ALA A 744 16.24 -20.50 -6.45
CA ALA A 744 15.15 -21.46 -6.38
C ALA A 744 15.60 -22.85 -6.83
N SER A 745 16.39 -22.93 -7.91
CA SER A 745 16.92 -24.19 -8.41
C SER A 745 18.24 -24.04 -9.15
N TYR A 746 18.96 -25.14 -9.28
CA TYR A 746 20.19 -25.25 -10.06
C TYR A 746 20.33 -26.68 -10.58
N GLY A 747 20.83 -26.84 -11.81
CA GLY A 747 21.11 -28.16 -12.37
C GLY A 747 21.65 -28.14 -13.80
N GLU A 748 21.94 -29.32 -14.33
CA GLU A 748 22.27 -29.49 -15.76
C GLU A 748 21.00 -29.40 -16.59
N ALA A 749 21.02 -28.59 -17.65
CA ALA A 749 19.91 -28.45 -18.58
C ALA A 749 19.95 -29.61 -19.59
N ASN A 750 18.94 -30.48 -19.56
CA ASN A 750 18.80 -31.54 -20.55
C ASN A 750 18.49 -30.93 -21.92
N THR A 751 19.26 -31.28 -22.95
CA THR A 751 19.11 -30.84 -24.34
C THR A 751 17.83 -31.36 -25.05
N PHE A 752 16.91 -32.01 -24.34
CA PHE A 752 15.77 -32.72 -24.92
C PHE A 752 14.40 -32.06 -24.77
N ASN A 753 14.24 -30.96 -24.03
CA ASN A 753 12.90 -30.41 -23.69
C ASN A 753 12.59 -28.99 -24.18
N ASP A 754 13.36 -28.40 -25.11
CA ASP A 754 13.07 -27.06 -25.65
C ASP A 754 12.00 -27.07 -26.79
N GLN A 755 11.05 -28.01 -26.78
CA GLN A 755 9.96 -28.13 -27.78
C GLN A 755 8.56 -28.44 -27.20
N GLU A 756 8.24 -28.02 -25.98
CA GLU A 756 6.83 -27.93 -25.53
C GLU A 756 6.45 -26.52 -25.09
#